data_AF-A0A067PZK9-F1
#
_entry.id   AF-A0A067PZK9-F1
#
_cell.length_a   1.000
_cell.length_b   1.000
_cell.length_c   1.000
_cell.angle_alpha   90.00
_cell.angle_beta   90.00
_cell.angle_gamma   90.00
#
_symmetry.space_group_name_H-M   'P 1'
#
loop_
_entity.id
_entity.type
_entity.pdbx_description
1 polymer ?
#
loop_
_entity_poly.entity_id
_entity_poly.type
_entity_poly.pdbx_seq_one_letter_code
_entity_poly.pdbx_strand_id
1 'polypeptide(L)'
;MSPQSTDIYFGFDEPFDVLRSLSGSDYTICEDNASTISNSPGPGRTLGKWMSNAGVRLERFLSVAAERLGGGPNRAADDILVIADRINARGQPRNYRTRSHRCLRTPPEFASVLKDLINWYPTLIDVDVARNPKFYGCCRKLVGFLRDENIGNQYLAIVYITALLLTTPIARRIFGHLGVEGLIQETILQSSFFPNGQGLLLAPSQRALAMLSESPALLRIAEFDEAVALWQCPVDVRYKLFSDLLPYSTLPESQVLVVNRLSRIWLQYVPSMYSNAQYQLRSVFSPKLLSEWLDALFGADPLCAAVFGTSFSRLLRFPPDPDTNIDFILKISAALLWKGLDGRYASHVDFWLRQVDARFFANYKYWDALPTSKSAVKVLGKVLSQDLSNFSTTPSIIQTLRYCVSPCREIWQNFCQYWYFPGNYEFCDPRHRIALRVIPPLIQTELCHRLVDHILGTKCLARDHLRVAIQDADCHEEISRILSDLATTDKATALYGPNAVTRIHTLHSELANLSSPPSIFDEVGGNADAWCTGLYQTRDVPFSANNEDLPPIHTIAGCHDIYAVDYPDLTGEVLLARQRSLRLVPASNLWTNWDRYSPVCMGSRNEKVFIQCLAQELSAFSWDIADDFRIRDSPLTDDVYVLAVRAHDGGEAFWYNCQTRKLRHAISMETHDLPQWLSRSWCSKSRCWEWWKPMTEKTETQVLDNREREGYAKSGDGGKVKQEEKSRAWFRWVEGVVEPDREDAVYVS
;
A
#
# COMPACT_ATOMS: atom_id res chain seq x y z
N MET A 1 34.39 -33.82 4.52
CA MET A 1 34.84 -32.81 5.48
C MET A 1 34.57 -31.45 4.85
N SER A 2 33.48 -30.78 5.24
CA SER A 2 33.14 -29.44 4.73
C SER A 2 33.98 -28.38 5.45
N PRO A 3 34.36 -27.27 4.77
CA PRO A 3 35.12 -26.20 5.40
C PRO A 3 34.20 -25.46 6.38
N GLN A 4 34.63 -25.39 7.64
CA GLN A 4 34.02 -24.52 8.65
C GLN A 4 34.37 -23.07 8.28
N SER A 5 33.38 -22.30 7.84
CA SER A 5 33.46 -20.84 7.75
C SER A 5 33.53 -20.30 9.15
N THR A 6 34.68 -19.77 9.54
CA THR A 6 34.85 -19.04 10.80
C THR A 6 34.27 -17.65 10.60
N ASP A 7 32.97 -17.48 10.89
CA ASP A 7 32.33 -16.17 10.93
C ASP A 7 32.90 -15.40 12.13
N ILE A 8 33.79 -14.45 11.85
CA ILE A 8 34.34 -13.52 12.84
C ILE A 8 33.26 -12.46 13.12
N TYR A 9 32.53 -12.64 14.22
CA TYR A 9 31.65 -11.61 14.76
C TYR A 9 32.48 -10.54 15.48
N PHE A 10 32.53 -9.34 14.91
CA PHE A 10 33.00 -8.15 15.64
C PHE A 10 31.85 -7.63 16.52
N GLY A 11 31.85 -8.02 17.79
CA GLY A 11 31.05 -7.38 18.82
C GLY A 11 31.65 -6.01 19.15
N PHE A 12 31.00 -4.93 18.70
CA PHE A 12 31.31 -3.57 19.13
C PHE A 12 30.34 -3.16 20.24
N ASP A 13 30.78 -3.22 21.49
CA ASP A 13 29.93 -2.88 22.64
C ASP A 13 29.87 -1.36 22.96
N GLU A 14 30.60 -0.47 22.26
CA GLU A 14 30.63 0.99 22.59
C GLU A 14 30.57 2.06 21.46
N PRO A 15 29.93 1.89 20.29
CA PRO A 15 29.68 3.01 19.36
C PRO A 15 28.41 3.83 19.68
N PHE A 16 27.60 3.39 20.65
CA PHE A 16 26.27 3.96 20.92
C PHE A 16 26.27 5.28 21.70
N ASP A 17 27.28 5.57 22.52
CA ASP A 17 27.29 6.79 23.35
C ASP A 17 27.58 8.05 22.54
N VAL A 18 28.38 7.95 21.48
CA VAL A 18 28.61 9.07 20.55
C VAL A 18 27.33 9.40 19.79
N LEU A 19 26.63 8.39 19.26
CA LEU A 19 25.35 8.58 18.57
C LEU A 19 24.23 9.05 19.51
N ARG A 20 24.14 8.52 20.75
CA ARG A 20 23.24 9.05 21.78
C ARG A 20 23.54 10.50 22.10
N SER A 21 24.81 10.86 22.22
CA SER A 21 25.24 12.24 22.48
C SER A 21 24.91 13.21 21.34
N LEU A 22 24.89 12.73 20.08
CA LEU A 22 24.47 13.46 18.90
C LEU A 22 22.93 13.53 18.74
N SER A 23 22.19 12.58 19.33
CA SER A 23 20.72 12.44 19.16
C SER A 23 19.84 13.24 20.12
N GLY A 24 20.41 13.95 21.10
CA GLY A 24 19.70 14.96 21.88
C GLY A 24 18.54 14.50 22.78
N SER A 25 18.29 13.20 22.95
CA SER A 25 17.20 12.73 23.84
C SER A 25 17.64 12.67 25.31
N ASP A 26 16.94 13.40 26.17
CA ASP A 26 17.03 13.34 27.63
C ASP A 26 16.67 11.94 28.17
N TYR A 27 17.58 11.32 28.94
CA TYR A 27 17.27 10.55 30.16
C TYR A 27 18.53 10.38 31.03
N THR A 28 18.36 10.57 32.33
CA THR A 28 19.38 10.56 33.38
C THR A 28 19.25 9.34 34.31
N ILE A 29 20.41 8.84 34.76
CA ILE A 29 20.77 8.25 36.08
C ILE A 29 21.03 6.72 36.20
N CYS A 30 22.23 6.47 36.75
CA CYS A 30 22.77 5.33 37.51
C CYS A 30 22.96 3.97 36.82
N GLU A 31 24.19 3.72 36.36
CA GLU A 31 24.84 2.43 36.59
C GLU A 31 25.80 2.56 37.78
N ASP A 32 25.25 2.30 38.97
CA ASP A 32 26.00 1.67 40.04
C ASP A 32 26.09 0.19 39.69
N ASN A 33 27.27 -0.30 39.30
CA ASN A 33 27.58 -1.71 39.46
C ASN A 33 28.97 -1.89 40.07
N ALA A 34 28.90 -2.50 41.26
CA ALA A 34 29.96 -2.85 42.17
C ALA A 34 31.06 -3.70 41.51
N SER A 35 32.29 -3.19 41.56
CA SER A 35 33.48 -4.04 41.66
C SER A 35 34.18 -3.75 42.99
N THR A 36 34.31 -4.79 43.77
CA THR A 36 34.95 -4.83 45.09
C THR A 36 36.41 -4.37 45.06
N ILE A 37 36.71 -3.45 45.99
CA ILE A 37 37.97 -3.24 46.72
C ILE A 37 39.06 -2.32 46.09
N SER A 38 39.25 -1.19 46.78
CA SER A 38 40.34 -0.18 46.75
C SER A 38 40.26 1.02 45.79
N ASN A 39 39.09 1.67 45.67
CA ASN A 39 39.01 3.07 45.23
C ASN A 39 38.70 3.99 46.41
N SER A 40 39.74 4.45 47.12
CA SER A 40 39.61 5.53 48.10
C SER A 40 39.25 6.85 47.39
N PRO A 41 38.21 7.57 47.84
CA PRO A 41 37.78 8.84 47.25
C PRO A 41 38.79 9.94 47.61
N GLY A 42 39.74 10.18 46.70
CA GLY A 42 40.60 11.36 46.79
C GLY A 42 39.91 12.59 46.19
N PRO A 43 39.95 13.77 46.84
CA PRO A 43 39.30 15.00 46.35
C PRO A 43 39.72 15.41 44.92
N GLY A 44 40.91 15.00 44.48
CA GLY A 44 41.38 15.21 43.09
C GLY A 44 40.59 14.45 42.02
N ARG A 45 40.03 13.27 42.31
CA ARG A 45 39.25 12.48 41.32
C ARG A 45 37.82 12.99 41.14
N THR A 46 37.21 13.50 42.21
CA THR A 46 35.87 14.12 42.16
C THR A 46 35.91 15.44 41.38
N LEU A 47 36.95 16.26 41.60
CA LEU A 47 37.15 17.49 40.84
C LEU A 47 37.45 17.20 39.37
N GLY A 48 38.27 16.19 39.08
CA GLY A 48 38.56 15.74 37.71
C GLY A 48 37.31 15.30 36.95
N LYS A 49 36.45 14.45 37.55
CA LYS A 49 35.17 14.06 36.94
C LYS A 49 34.23 15.25 36.73
N TRP A 50 34.20 16.19 37.66
CA TRP A 50 33.36 17.38 37.53
C TRP A 50 33.87 18.32 36.43
N MET A 51 35.19 18.54 36.32
CA MET A 51 35.80 19.35 35.25
C MET A 51 35.65 18.68 33.88
N SER A 52 35.83 17.36 33.77
CA SER A 52 35.55 16.62 32.53
C SER A 52 34.08 16.72 32.13
N ASN A 53 33.15 16.54 33.08
CA ASN A 53 31.71 16.68 32.80
C ASN A 53 31.32 18.13 32.44
N ALA A 54 31.93 19.12 33.07
CA ALA A 54 31.74 20.53 32.74
C ALA A 54 32.29 20.87 31.34
N GLY A 55 33.46 20.32 30.99
CA GLY A 55 34.04 20.42 29.65
C GLY A 55 33.12 19.85 28.57
N VAL A 56 32.64 18.61 28.76
CA VAL A 56 31.70 17.96 27.82
C VAL A 56 30.39 18.75 27.70
N ARG A 57 29.88 19.34 28.79
CA ARG A 57 28.66 20.18 28.75
C ARG A 57 28.90 21.51 28.03
N LEU A 58 30.05 22.15 28.24
CA LEU A 58 30.43 23.38 27.56
C LEU A 58 30.64 23.13 26.06
N GLU A 59 31.30 22.03 25.70
CA GLU A 59 31.48 21.61 24.31
C GLU A 59 30.13 21.35 23.62
N ARG A 60 29.19 20.67 24.29
CA ARG A 60 27.82 20.50 23.78
C ARG A 60 27.10 21.84 23.62
N PHE A 61 27.22 22.74 24.58
CA PHE A 61 26.59 24.07 24.50
C PHE A 61 27.18 24.89 23.34
N LEU A 62 28.50 24.87 23.16
CA LEU A 62 29.18 25.55 22.07
C LEU A 62 28.87 24.92 20.71
N SER A 63 28.76 23.59 20.62
CA SER A 63 28.34 22.89 19.41
C SER A 63 26.91 23.28 19.03
N VAL A 64 25.96 23.25 19.98
CA VAL A 64 24.57 23.71 19.76
C VAL A 64 24.52 25.21 19.41
N ALA A 65 25.36 26.05 20.04
CA ALA A 65 25.43 27.47 19.73
C ALA A 65 26.01 27.72 18.33
N ALA A 66 27.05 26.98 17.92
CA ALA A 66 27.64 27.06 16.59
C ALA A 66 26.65 26.61 15.50
N GLU A 67 25.86 25.55 15.77
CA GLU A 67 24.77 25.16 14.89
C GLU A 67 23.67 26.24 14.79
N ARG A 68 23.32 26.89 15.92
CA ARG A 68 22.36 28.01 15.95
C ARG A 68 22.85 29.25 15.20
N LEU A 69 24.16 29.51 15.21
CA LEU A 69 24.79 30.56 14.41
C LEU A 69 24.90 30.18 12.92
N GLY A 70 24.40 29.00 12.56
CA GLY A 70 24.23 28.55 11.18
C GLY A 70 25.51 28.00 10.55
N GLY A 71 26.46 27.60 11.38
CA GLY A 71 27.76 27.08 10.97
C GLY A 71 27.89 25.56 10.99
N GLY A 72 26.81 24.79 11.20
CA GLY A 72 26.88 23.32 11.29
C GLY A 72 26.30 22.57 10.08
N PRO A 73 26.63 21.27 9.89
CA PRO A 73 26.10 20.44 8.80
C PRO A 73 24.57 20.34 8.79
N ASN A 74 23.95 20.16 9.97
CA ASN A 74 22.48 20.08 10.13
C ASN A 74 21.78 21.32 9.56
N ARG A 75 22.37 22.51 9.77
CA ARG A 75 21.83 23.76 9.23
C ARG A 75 21.96 23.82 7.71
N ALA A 76 23.12 23.43 7.15
CA ALA A 76 23.30 23.43 5.70
C ALA A 76 22.30 22.50 5.01
N ALA A 77 22.04 21.32 5.60
CA ALA A 77 21.03 20.38 5.13
C ALA A 77 19.59 20.92 5.25
N ASP A 78 19.22 21.56 6.36
CA ASP A 78 17.90 22.20 6.49
C ASP A 78 17.73 23.38 5.52
N ASP A 79 18.75 24.20 5.31
CA ASP A 79 18.70 25.29 4.33
C ASP A 79 18.50 24.74 2.89
N ILE A 80 19.08 23.57 2.58
CA ILE A 80 18.82 22.85 1.32
C ILE A 80 17.34 22.47 1.20
N LEU A 81 16.76 21.85 2.24
CA LEU A 81 15.33 21.49 2.25
C LEU A 81 14.43 22.73 2.08
N VAL A 82 14.73 23.84 2.76
CA VAL A 82 13.97 25.08 2.63
C VAL A 82 14.04 25.64 1.20
N ILE A 83 15.20 25.57 0.54
CA ILE A 83 15.36 26.00 -0.84
C ILE A 83 14.53 25.10 -1.77
N ALA A 84 14.61 23.78 -1.60
CA ALA A 84 13.84 22.81 -2.37
C ALA A 84 12.33 23.02 -2.21
N ASP A 85 11.84 23.15 -0.97
CA ASP A 85 10.43 23.40 -0.65
C ASP A 85 9.91 24.67 -1.31
N ARG A 86 10.72 25.74 -1.35
CA ARG A 86 10.35 27.01 -1.99
C ARG A 86 10.25 26.90 -3.50
N ILE A 87 11.13 26.13 -4.12
CA ILE A 87 11.08 25.91 -5.57
C ILE A 87 9.85 25.05 -5.90
N ASN A 88 9.60 23.99 -5.13
CA ASN A 88 8.41 23.15 -5.26
C ASN A 88 7.10 23.93 -5.08
N ALA A 89 7.04 24.84 -4.11
CA ALA A 89 5.86 25.65 -3.84
C ALA A 89 5.51 26.63 -4.98
N ARG A 90 6.43 26.93 -5.91
CA ARG A 90 6.13 27.77 -7.08
C ARG A 90 5.26 27.06 -8.11
N GLY A 91 5.26 25.73 -8.12
CA GLY A 91 4.50 24.92 -9.07
C GLY A 91 3.20 24.32 -8.52
N GLN A 92 2.89 24.51 -7.23
CA GLN A 92 1.79 23.83 -6.55
C GLN A 92 0.83 24.85 -5.88
N PRO A 93 -0.49 24.56 -5.80
CA PRO A 93 -1.46 25.42 -5.12
C PRO A 93 -1.14 25.59 -3.61
N ARG A 94 -1.63 26.69 -3.01
CA ARG A 94 -1.26 27.31 -1.71
C ARG A 94 -1.21 26.42 -0.43
N ASN A 95 -1.49 25.12 -0.52
CA ASN A 95 -1.58 24.24 0.65
C ASN A 95 -0.24 23.61 1.08
N TYR A 96 0.86 23.85 0.37
CA TYR A 96 2.17 23.38 0.80
C TYR A 96 2.70 24.19 1.97
N ARG A 97 2.90 23.54 3.12
CA ARG A 97 3.56 24.14 4.30
C ARG A 97 5.02 24.39 3.96
N THR A 98 5.34 25.60 3.50
CA THR A 98 6.73 26.02 3.30
C THR A 98 7.43 26.17 4.65
N ARG A 99 8.59 25.52 4.83
CA ARG A 99 9.49 25.83 5.94
C ARG A 99 9.90 27.31 5.86
N SER A 100 9.73 28.05 6.94
CA SER A 100 10.19 29.45 7.01
C SER A 100 11.59 29.51 7.63
N HIS A 101 12.52 30.26 7.02
CA HIS A 101 13.74 30.69 7.72
C HIS A 101 13.39 31.75 8.76
N ARG A 102 12.88 31.36 9.91
CA ARG A 102 12.92 32.27 11.06
C ARG A 102 14.34 32.22 11.60
N CYS A 103 15.05 33.34 11.48
CA CYS A 103 16.27 33.60 12.24
C CYS A 103 15.92 33.32 13.71
N LEU A 104 16.73 32.53 14.43
CA LEU A 104 16.51 32.04 15.81
C LEU A 104 15.73 30.74 16.02
N ARG A 105 15.31 29.99 14.98
CA ARG A 105 14.78 28.63 15.22
C ARG A 105 15.92 27.69 15.61
N THR A 106 15.72 26.89 16.66
CA THR A 106 16.61 25.77 16.99
C THR A 106 16.81 24.90 15.75
N PRO A 107 18.07 24.52 15.42
CA PRO A 107 18.33 23.59 14.34
C PRO A 107 17.45 22.34 14.50
N PRO A 108 16.81 21.87 13.43
CA PRO A 108 16.09 20.61 13.48
C PRO A 108 17.04 19.47 13.85
N GLU A 109 16.55 18.51 14.63
CA GLU A 109 17.32 17.33 15.01
C GLU A 109 17.77 16.57 13.76
N PHE A 110 19.00 16.02 13.82
CA PHE A 110 19.62 15.27 12.72
C PHE A 110 18.68 14.22 12.12
N ALA A 111 18.03 13.40 12.97
CA ALA A 111 17.10 12.37 12.53
C ALA A 111 15.89 12.93 11.76
N SER A 112 15.38 14.11 12.16
CA SER A 112 14.30 14.78 11.43
C SER A 112 14.78 15.26 10.07
N VAL A 113 15.92 15.98 10.01
CA VAL A 113 16.45 16.50 8.74
C VAL A 113 16.75 15.38 7.77
N LEU A 114 17.37 14.30 8.26
CA LEU A 114 17.69 13.14 7.44
C LEU A 114 16.43 12.46 6.92
N LYS A 115 15.43 12.24 7.78
CA LYS A 115 14.14 11.69 7.38
C LYS A 115 13.46 12.57 6.34
N ASP A 116 13.52 13.88 6.50
CA ASP A 116 12.93 14.84 5.57
C ASP A 116 13.65 14.85 4.22
N LEU A 117 14.99 14.75 4.21
CA LEU A 117 15.78 14.58 2.99
C LEU A 117 15.43 13.27 2.28
N ILE A 118 15.39 12.14 2.98
CA ILE A 118 15.07 10.84 2.34
C ILE A 118 13.62 10.80 1.83
N ASN A 119 12.69 11.47 2.53
CA ASN A 119 11.30 11.60 2.06
C ASN A 119 11.14 12.67 0.97
N TRP A 120 12.15 13.50 0.74
CA TRP A 120 12.11 14.50 -0.31
C TRP A 120 12.02 13.80 -1.66
N TYR A 121 10.97 14.16 -2.40
CA TYR A 121 10.66 13.59 -3.69
C TYR A 121 10.87 14.65 -4.76
N PRO A 122 12.04 14.67 -5.43
CA PRO A 122 12.20 15.55 -6.55
C PRO A 122 11.29 15.08 -7.68
N THR A 123 10.34 15.95 -8.02
CA THR A 123 9.57 15.89 -9.25
C THR A 123 10.43 16.44 -10.41
N LEU A 124 9.85 16.74 -11.57
CA LEU A 124 10.46 17.40 -12.75
C LEU A 124 11.22 18.74 -12.46
N ILE A 125 11.40 19.10 -11.20
CA ILE A 125 11.91 20.36 -10.64
C ILE A 125 13.43 20.29 -10.32
N ASP A 126 14.09 19.13 -10.52
CA ASP A 126 15.52 18.94 -10.25
C ASP A 126 16.44 19.96 -10.93
N VAL A 127 16.08 20.40 -12.14
CA VAL A 127 16.89 21.37 -12.91
C VAL A 127 16.91 22.76 -12.25
N ASP A 128 15.79 23.20 -11.68
CA ASP A 128 15.69 24.51 -11.04
C ASP A 128 16.40 24.53 -9.68
N VAL A 129 16.39 23.40 -8.96
CA VAL A 129 17.14 23.24 -7.71
C VAL A 129 18.64 23.33 -7.97
N ALA A 130 19.15 22.61 -8.99
CA ALA A 130 20.57 22.63 -9.30
C ALA A 130 21.09 23.98 -9.79
N ARG A 131 20.25 24.74 -10.50
CA ARG A 131 20.59 26.10 -10.95
C ARG A 131 20.54 27.13 -9.83
N ASN A 132 20.01 26.78 -8.66
CA ASN A 132 19.92 27.71 -7.54
C ASN A 132 21.30 27.91 -6.89
N PRO A 133 21.87 29.13 -6.92
CA PRO A 133 23.20 29.37 -6.36
C PRO A 133 23.24 29.17 -4.84
N LYS A 134 22.10 29.32 -4.14
CA LYS A 134 22.01 29.05 -2.70
C LYS A 134 22.10 27.56 -2.41
N PHE A 135 21.48 26.72 -3.25
CA PHE A 135 21.57 25.26 -3.11
C PHE A 135 23.02 24.81 -3.28
N TYR A 136 23.67 25.25 -4.37
CA TYR A 136 25.09 24.99 -4.61
C TYR A 136 25.97 25.50 -3.46
N GLY A 137 25.68 26.69 -2.93
CA GLY A 137 26.36 27.26 -1.77
C GLY A 137 26.25 26.38 -0.52
N CYS A 138 25.09 25.79 -0.24
CA CYS A 138 24.91 24.85 0.86
C CYS A 138 25.64 23.52 0.61
N CYS A 139 25.62 22.99 -0.62
CA CYS A 139 26.44 21.81 -0.99
C CYS A 139 27.92 22.07 -0.73
N ARG A 140 28.45 23.24 -1.14
CA ARG A 140 29.84 23.63 -0.87
C ARG A 140 30.14 23.68 0.63
N LYS A 141 29.22 24.16 1.47
CA LYS A 141 29.37 24.14 2.93
C LYS A 141 29.50 22.71 3.46
N LEU A 142 28.66 21.78 2.99
CA LEU A 142 28.76 20.37 3.37
C LEU A 142 30.11 19.77 3.01
N VAL A 143 30.63 20.07 1.81
CA VAL A 143 31.98 19.65 1.40
C VAL A 143 33.07 20.26 2.29
N GLY A 144 32.89 21.50 2.74
CA GLY A 144 33.79 22.14 3.70
C GLY A 144 33.90 21.36 5.02
N PHE A 145 32.79 20.82 5.53
CA PHE A 145 32.78 20.02 6.75
C PHE A 145 33.46 18.65 6.62
N LEU A 146 33.73 18.15 5.41
CA LEU A 146 34.55 16.94 5.22
C LEU A 146 36.01 17.15 5.64
N ARG A 147 36.47 18.41 5.69
CA ARG A 147 37.83 18.79 6.10
C ARG A 147 37.89 19.32 7.54
N ASP A 148 36.77 19.27 8.27
CA ASP A 148 36.71 19.74 9.65
C ASP A 148 37.56 18.84 10.55
N GLU A 149 38.20 19.38 11.57
CA GLU A 149 38.93 18.56 12.56
C GLU A 149 37.96 17.72 13.42
N ASN A 150 36.69 18.12 13.48
CA ASN A 150 35.65 17.41 14.21
C ASN A 150 35.09 16.22 13.40
N ILE A 151 35.39 14.99 13.85
CA ILE A 151 34.89 13.74 13.25
C ILE A 151 33.35 13.69 13.16
N GLY A 152 32.63 14.26 14.13
CA GLY A 152 31.17 14.35 14.12
C GLY A 152 30.65 15.21 12.96
N ASN A 153 31.30 16.35 12.68
CA ASN A 153 30.95 17.19 11.54
C ASN A 153 31.23 16.49 10.21
N GLN A 154 32.38 15.80 10.10
CA GLN A 154 32.69 14.99 8.92
C GLN A 154 31.64 13.89 8.72
N TYR A 155 31.29 13.15 9.77
CA TYR A 155 30.28 12.09 9.73
C TYR A 155 28.92 12.63 9.24
N LEU A 156 28.41 13.70 9.85
CA LEU A 156 27.15 14.31 9.46
C LEU A 156 27.17 14.81 8.01
N ALA A 157 28.28 15.42 7.60
CA ALA A 157 28.46 15.88 6.22
C ALA A 157 28.43 14.71 5.22
N ILE A 158 29.13 13.62 5.50
CA ILE A 158 29.12 12.40 4.66
C ILE A 158 27.70 11.85 4.55
N VAL A 159 26.98 11.72 5.68
CA VAL A 159 25.60 11.22 5.69
C VAL A 159 24.67 12.13 4.87
N TYR A 160 24.77 13.45 5.01
CA TYR A 160 23.93 14.37 4.25
C TYR A 160 24.27 14.40 2.76
N ILE A 161 25.55 14.38 2.41
CA ILE A 161 25.98 14.24 1.00
C ILE A 161 25.41 12.96 0.43
N THR A 162 25.50 11.84 1.15
CA THR A 162 24.94 10.55 0.74
C THR A 162 23.41 10.64 0.55
N ALA A 163 22.69 11.22 1.51
CA ALA A 163 21.24 11.41 1.40
C ALA A 163 20.82 12.29 0.21
N LEU A 164 21.62 13.32 -0.12
CA LEU A 164 21.40 14.16 -1.29
C LEU A 164 21.69 13.41 -2.59
N LEU A 165 22.75 12.60 -2.66
CA LEU A 165 23.04 11.74 -3.80
C LEU A 165 21.91 10.73 -4.05
N LEU A 166 21.34 10.14 -2.98
CA LEU A 166 20.21 9.22 -3.06
C LEU A 166 18.93 9.87 -3.60
N THR A 167 18.65 11.08 -3.17
CA THR A 167 17.37 11.75 -3.44
C THR A 167 17.43 12.55 -4.73
N THR A 168 18.60 13.09 -5.09
CA THR A 168 18.76 14.12 -6.12
C THR A 168 19.85 13.73 -7.11
N PRO A 169 19.52 13.15 -8.27
CA PRO A 169 20.51 12.70 -9.25
C PRO A 169 21.51 13.79 -9.66
N ILE A 170 21.05 15.04 -9.76
CA ILE A 170 21.88 16.19 -10.15
C ILE A 170 22.91 16.60 -9.07
N ALA A 171 22.72 16.18 -7.82
CA ALA A 171 23.70 16.39 -6.75
C ALA A 171 25.03 15.69 -7.06
N ARG A 172 25.02 14.56 -7.78
CA ARG A 172 26.24 13.85 -8.20
C ARG A 172 27.16 14.76 -9.02
N ARG A 173 26.60 15.49 -9.98
CA ARG A 173 27.38 16.45 -10.80
C ARG A 173 27.91 17.61 -9.95
N ILE A 174 27.12 18.14 -9.02
CA ILE A 174 27.54 19.23 -8.14
C ILE A 174 28.70 18.79 -7.25
N PHE A 175 28.59 17.62 -6.61
CA PHE A 175 29.64 17.09 -5.74
C PHE A 175 30.87 16.63 -6.51
N GLY A 176 30.73 16.14 -7.75
CA GLY A 176 31.83 15.89 -8.67
C GLY A 176 32.66 17.15 -8.91
N HIS A 177 32.03 18.28 -9.28
CA HIS A 177 32.75 19.56 -9.45
C HIS A 177 33.38 20.11 -8.16
N LEU A 178 32.84 19.74 -6.99
CA LEU A 178 33.38 20.13 -5.70
C LEU A 178 34.52 19.20 -5.23
N GLY A 179 34.89 18.18 -5.99
CA GLY A 179 35.98 17.26 -5.67
C GLY A 179 35.69 16.35 -4.47
N VAL A 180 34.42 16.04 -4.21
CA VAL A 180 34.01 15.25 -3.03
C VAL A 180 34.59 13.84 -3.04
N GLU A 181 34.68 13.20 -4.20
CA GLU A 181 35.21 11.84 -4.33
C GLU A 181 36.62 11.70 -3.75
N GLY A 182 37.53 12.60 -4.13
CA GLY A 182 38.91 12.59 -3.61
C GLY A 182 38.97 12.82 -2.10
N LEU A 183 38.11 13.71 -1.56
CA LEU A 183 38.04 13.95 -0.11
C LEU A 183 37.53 12.73 0.65
N ILE A 184 36.53 12.03 0.12
CA ILE A 184 36.00 10.82 0.75
C ILE A 184 37.01 9.67 0.68
N GLN A 185 37.74 9.53 -0.44
CA GLN A 185 38.84 8.56 -0.53
C GLN A 185 39.94 8.84 0.50
N GLU A 186 40.30 10.11 0.69
CA GLU A 186 41.25 10.52 1.73
C GLU A 186 40.73 10.15 3.13
N THR A 187 39.45 10.43 3.43
CA THR A 187 38.82 10.04 4.70
C THR A 187 38.84 8.52 4.91
N ILE A 188 38.59 7.72 3.87
CA ILE A 188 38.66 6.24 3.93
C ILE A 188 40.08 5.77 4.24
N LEU A 189 41.07 6.33 3.55
CA LEU A 189 42.48 5.98 3.76
C LEU A 189 42.88 6.30 5.21
N GLN A 190 42.59 7.51 5.67
CA GLN A 190 42.85 7.92 7.06
C GLN A 190 42.16 6.96 8.04
N SER A 191 40.86 6.70 7.84
CA SER A 191 40.06 5.83 8.71
C SER A 191 40.53 4.38 8.78
N SER A 192 41.17 3.90 7.71
CA SER A 192 41.72 2.54 7.64
C SER A 192 43.02 2.39 8.43
N PHE A 193 43.78 3.47 8.65
CA PHE A 193 45.04 3.44 9.42
C PHE A 193 44.83 3.50 10.94
N PHE A 194 43.68 3.97 11.43
CA PHE A 194 43.42 4.17 12.85
C PHE A 194 42.23 3.32 13.37
N PRO A 195 42.48 2.05 13.78
CA PRO A 195 41.42 1.11 14.14
C PRO A 195 40.59 1.50 15.37
N ASN A 196 41.13 2.35 16.26
CA ASN A 196 40.56 2.59 17.59
C ASN A 196 39.60 3.79 17.69
N GLY A 197 39.12 4.36 16.58
CA GLY A 197 38.14 5.46 16.66
C GLY A 197 37.58 5.97 15.33
N GLN A 198 38.22 5.69 14.20
CA GLN A 198 37.77 6.19 12.89
C GLN A 198 36.85 5.21 12.14
N GLY A 199 36.53 4.06 12.73
CA GLY A 199 35.54 3.12 12.19
C GLY A 199 34.16 3.78 11.93
N LEU A 200 33.83 4.86 12.66
CA LEU A 200 32.60 5.62 12.47
C LEU A 200 32.50 6.25 11.08
N LEU A 201 33.63 6.66 10.47
CA LEU A 201 33.65 7.31 9.16
C LEU A 201 33.79 6.32 8.01
N LEU A 202 34.38 5.14 8.25
CA LEU A 202 34.72 4.18 7.19
C LEU A 202 33.48 3.73 6.41
N ALA A 203 32.48 3.17 7.09
CA ALA A 203 31.28 2.65 6.43
C ALA A 203 30.44 3.73 5.71
N PRO A 204 30.16 4.91 6.32
CA PRO A 204 29.52 6.02 5.60
C PRO A 204 30.32 6.50 4.39
N SER A 205 31.64 6.59 4.50
CA SER A 205 32.51 7.05 3.41
C SER A 205 32.52 6.06 2.24
N GLN A 206 32.61 4.76 2.53
CA GLN A 206 32.55 3.70 1.51
C GLN A 206 31.23 3.74 0.73
N ARG A 207 30.09 3.94 1.42
CA ARG A 207 28.78 4.10 0.75
C ARG A 207 28.70 5.35 -0.11
N ALA A 208 29.18 6.47 0.42
CA ALA A 208 29.20 7.73 -0.34
C ALA A 208 30.08 7.58 -1.60
N LEU A 209 31.23 6.91 -1.48
CA LEU A 209 32.11 6.60 -2.61
C LEU A 209 31.41 5.70 -3.63
N ALA A 210 30.70 4.65 -3.20
CA ALA A 210 29.96 3.75 -4.10
C ALA A 210 28.85 4.44 -4.91
N MET A 211 28.38 5.61 -4.46
CA MET A 211 27.41 6.46 -5.18
C MET A 211 28.08 7.50 -6.11
N LEU A 212 29.31 7.90 -5.80
CA LEU A 212 30.06 8.88 -6.58
C LEU A 212 30.79 8.21 -7.74
N SER A 213 31.46 7.10 -7.46
CA SER A 213 32.18 6.28 -8.44
C SER A 213 31.23 5.36 -9.21
N GLU A 214 31.64 4.90 -10.39
CA GLU A 214 30.88 3.88 -11.14
C GLU A 214 30.90 2.56 -10.38
N SER A 215 29.73 2.14 -9.89
CA SER A 215 29.56 0.85 -9.22
C SER A 215 28.69 -0.08 -10.06
N PRO A 216 28.85 -1.41 -9.96
CA PRO A 216 27.97 -2.36 -10.63
C PRO A 216 26.48 -2.14 -10.29
N ALA A 217 26.19 -1.71 -9.06
CA ALA A 217 24.84 -1.36 -8.64
C ALA A 217 24.27 -0.16 -9.42
N LEU A 218 25.07 0.90 -9.64
CA LEU A 218 24.65 2.05 -10.44
C LEU A 218 24.40 1.68 -11.90
N LEU A 219 25.24 0.81 -12.48
CA LEU A 219 25.04 0.32 -13.84
C LEU A 219 23.70 -0.44 -13.97
N ARG A 220 23.41 -1.35 -13.03
CA ARG A 220 22.13 -2.08 -13.00
C ARG A 220 20.94 -1.18 -12.75
N ILE A 221 21.09 -0.14 -11.93
CA ILE A 221 20.05 0.87 -11.73
C ILE A 221 19.78 1.62 -13.05
N ALA A 222 20.82 2.01 -13.78
CA ALA A 222 20.67 2.70 -15.06
C ALA A 222 19.95 1.82 -16.10
N GLU A 223 20.35 0.54 -16.24
CA GLU A 223 19.68 -0.42 -17.12
C GLU A 223 18.19 -0.58 -16.76
N PHE A 224 17.89 -0.69 -15.46
CA PHE A 224 16.51 -0.80 -14.99
C PHE A 224 15.70 0.49 -15.24
N ASP A 225 16.31 1.65 -15.02
CA ASP A 225 15.70 2.96 -15.23
C ASP A 225 15.34 3.19 -16.70
N GLU A 226 16.25 2.81 -17.61
CA GLU A 226 16.03 2.85 -19.05
C GLU A 226 14.87 1.94 -19.45
N ALA A 227 14.87 0.69 -18.98
CA ALA A 227 13.80 -0.27 -19.24
C ALA A 227 12.44 0.21 -18.72
N VAL A 228 12.40 0.87 -17.56
CA VAL A 228 11.18 1.40 -16.97
C VAL A 228 10.69 2.66 -17.70
N ALA A 229 11.59 3.51 -18.19
CA ALA A 229 11.25 4.69 -18.98
C ALA A 229 10.64 4.33 -20.34
N LEU A 230 11.06 3.19 -20.92
CA LEU A 230 10.50 2.65 -22.15
C LEU A 230 9.18 1.92 -21.85
N TRP A 231 8.06 2.60 -22.04
CA TRP A 231 6.71 2.02 -21.87
C TRP A 231 6.49 0.71 -22.66
N GLN A 232 7.22 0.52 -23.76
CA GLN A 232 7.17 -0.68 -24.61
C GLN A 232 8.02 -1.84 -24.08
N CYS A 233 8.83 -1.63 -23.04
CA CYS A 233 9.69 -2.69 -22.49
C CYS A 233 8.83 -3.83 -21.92
N PRO A 234 9.05 -5.09 -22.36
CA PRO A 234 8.33 -6.24 -21.86
C PRO A 234 8.39 -6.34 -20.33
N VAL A 235 7.28 -6.79 -19.72
CA VAL A 235 7.13 -6.86 -18.25
C VAL A 235 8.14 -7.83 -17.63
N ASP A 236 8.41 -8.95 -18.30
CA ASP A 236 9.37 -9.97 -17.88
C ASP A 236 10.82 -9.44 -17.87
N VAL A 237 11.19 -8.60 -18.84
CA VAL A 237 12.51 -7.93 -18.86
C VAL A 237 12.65 -6.98 -17.67
N ARG A 238 11.65 -6.13 -17.41
CA ARG A 238 11.64 -5.25 -16.24
C ARG A 238 11.70 -6.03 -14.94
N TYR A 239 10.96 -7.14 -14.84
CA TYR A 239 11.00 -8.01 -13.67
C TYR A 239 12.38 -8.63 -13.45
N LYS A 240 13.01 -9.13 -14.52
CA LYS A 240 14.37 -9.68 -14.44
C LYS A 240 15.35 -8.64 -13.92
N LEU A 241 15.35 -7.43 -14.47
CA LEU A 241 16.21 -6.32 -14.03
C LEU A 241 15.93 -5.93 -12.56
N PHE A 242 14.67 -5.91 -12.14
CA PHE A 242 14.30 -5.70 -10.74
C PHE A 242 14.87 -6.81 -9.84
N SER A 243 14.76 -8.07 -10.26
CA SER A 243 15.32 -9.22 -9.53
C SER A 243 16.85 -9.16 -9.44
N ASP A 244 17.52 -8.76 -10.53
CA ASP A 244 18.97 -8.61 -10.61
C ASP A 244 19.50 -7.49 -9.70
N LEU A 245 18.65 -6.52 -9.31
CA LEU A 245 18.99 -5.46 -8.36
C LEU A 245 18.95 -5.91 -6.89
N LEU A 246 18.11 -6.88 -6.53
CA LEU A 246 17.90 -7.27 -5.13
C LEU A 246 19.17 -7.73 -4.40
N PRO A 247 20.10 -8.49 -5.00
CA PRO A 247 21.34 -8.86 -4.32
C PRO A 247 22.17 -7.64 -3.87
N TYR A 248 22.11 -6.54 -4.61
CA TYR A 248 22.81 -5.30 -4.23
C TYR A 248 22.11 -4.55 -3.08
N SER A 249 20.86 -4.90 -2.76
CA SER A 249 20.12 -4.33 -1.62
C SER A 249 20.58 -4.86 -0.27
N THR A 250 21.43 -5.88 -0.25
CA THR A 250 21.96 -6.54 0.96
C THR A 250 23.46 -6.30 1.14
N LEU A 251 24.12 -5.65 0.17
CA LEU A 251 25.54 -5.29 0.25
C LEU A 251 25.70 -3.96 1.00
N PRO A 252 26.50 -3.88 2.08
CA PRO A 252 26.62 -2.68 2.90
C PRO A 252 26.93 -1.39 2.12
N GLU A 253 27.70 -1.49 1.04
CA GLU A 253 28.17 -0.37 0.22
C GLU A 253 27.06 0.18 -0.69
N SER A 254 26.17 -0.68 -1.20
CA SER A 254 25.14 -0.32 -2.19
C SER A 254 23.70 -0.39 -1.67
N GLN A 255 23.47 -0.97 -0.49
CA GLN A 255 22.12 -1.29 0.00
C GLN A 255 21.20 -0.06 0.05
N VAL A 256 21.69 1.07 0.58
CA VAL A 256 20.90 2.29 0.69
C VAL A 256 20.56 2.90 -0.67
N LEU A 257 21.48 2.78 -1.64
CA LEU A 257 21.28 3.24 -3.02
C LEU A 257 20.17 2.45 -3.69
N VAL A 258 20.31 1.13 -3.66
CA VAL A 258 19.41 0.21 -4.34
C VAL A 258 18.03 0.26 -3.70
N VAL A 259 17.92 0.16 -2.38
CA VAL A 259 16.63 0.17 -1.67
C VAL A 259 15.89 1.49 -1.88
N ASN A 260 16.59 2.62 -1.82
CA ASN A 260 15.98 3.91 -2.12
C ASN A 260 15.47 3.98 -3.57
N ARG A 261 16.24 3.49 -4.55
CA ARG A 261 15.82 3.47 -5.95
C ARG A 261 14.61 2.56 -6.17
N LEU A 262 14.67 1.32 -5.67
CA LEU A 262 13.57 0.36 -5.72
C LEU A 262 12.30 0.99 -5.13
N SER A 263 12.41 1.65 -3.96
CA SER A 263 11.29 2.33 -3.32
C SER A 263 10.67 3.46 -4.15
N ARG A 264 11.48 4.24 -4.89
CA ARG A 264 10.97 5.32 -5.74
C ARG A 264 10.26 4.78 -6.97
N ILE A 265 10.85 3.79 -7.62
CA ILE A 265 10.25 3.11 -8.78
C ILE A 265 8.95 2.45 -8.36
N TRP A 266 8.96 1.84 -7.17
CA TRP A 266 7.77 1.24 -6.58
C TRP A 266 6.59 2.22 -6.50
N LEU A 267 6.84 3.44 -6.05
CA LEU A 267 5.79 4.46 -5.98
C LEU A 267 5.35 4.98 -7.36
N GLN A 268 6.28 5.07 -8.31
CA GLN A 268 6.04 5.68 -9.63
C GLN A 268 5.31 4.75 -10.59
N TYR A 269 5.72 3.48 -10.66
CA TYR A 269 5.38 2.62 -11.79
C TYR A 269 4.49 1.45 -11.40
N VAL A 270 4.42 1.07 -10.13
CA VAL A 270 3.60 -0.08 -9.71
C VAL A 270 2.12 0.10 -10.08
N PRO A 271 1.48 1.29 -9.95
CA PRO A 271 0.14 1.54 -10.47
C PRO A 271 -0.07 1.12 -11.93
N SER A 272 0.94 1.33 -12.78
CA SER A 272 0.90 0.98 -14.20
C SER A 272 1.34 -0.47 -14.52
N MET A 273 2.03 -1.15 -13.60
CA MET A 273 2.51 -2.52 -13.78
C MET A 273 1.51 -3.60 -13.34
N TYR A 274 0.41 -3.20 -12.69
CA TYR A 274 -0.50 -4.13 -12.01
C TYR A 274 -1.25 -5.11 -12.92
N SER A 275 -1.39 -4.88 -14.23
CA SER A 275 -2.25 -5.76 -15.04
C SER A 275 -1.67 -7.17 -15.21
N ASN A 276 -0.34 -7.35 -15.30
CA ASN A 276 0.28 -8.67 -15.61
C ASN A 276 1.52 -9.06 -14.76
N ALA A 277 2.18 -8.12 -14.06
CA ALA A 277 3.46 -8.39 -13.38
C ALA A 277 3.33 -9.01 -11.98
N GLN A 278 2.13 -8.99 -11.39
CA GLN A 278 1.90 -9.29 -9.96
C GLN A 278 2.41 -10.68 -9.55
N TYR A 279 2.20 -11.71 -10.37
CA TYR A 279 2.58 -13.09 -10.02
C TYR A 279 4.08 -13.30 -9.81
N GLN A 280 4.93 -12.53 -10.49
CA GLN A 280 6.39 -12.75 -10.44
C GLN A 280 7.01 -12.11 -9.19
N LEU A 281 6.50 -10.96 -8.73
CA LEU A 281 7.04 -10.26 -7.55
C LEU A 281 6.90 -11.04 -6.24
N ARG A 282 6.02 -12.05 -6.18
CA ARG A 282 5.82 -12.93 -5.01
C ARG A 282 7.09 -13.67 -4.58
N SER A 283 7.94 -14.05 -5.53
CA SER A 283 9.17 -14.81 -5.27
C SER A 283 10.36 -13.94 -4.88
N VAL A 284 10.29 -12.63 -5.15
CA VAL A 284 11.39 -11.68 -4.94
C VAL A 284 11.72 -11.50 -3.45
N PHE A 285 10.69 -11.28 -2.63
CA PHE A 285 10.88 -11.01 -1.20
C PHE A 285 11.02 -12.29 -0.40
N SER A 286 12.21 -12.89 -0.46
CA SER A 286 12.54 -14.05 0.37
C SER A 286 12.57 -13.69 1.86
N PRO A 287 12.30 -14.64 2.78
CA PRO A 287 12.42 -14.39 4.22
C PRO A 287 13.81 -13.90 4.64
N LYS A 288 14.87 -14.36 3.95
CA LYS A 288 16.26 -13.93 4.20
C LYS A 288 16.42 -12.44 3.88
N LEU A 289 15.99 -12.03 2.68
CA LEU A 289 16.05 -10.63 2.24
C LEU A 289 15.29 -9.71 3.20
N LEU A 290 14.06 -10.11 3.60
CA LEU A 290 13.27 -9.35 4.56
C LEU A 290 13.96 -9.24 5.92
N SER A 291 14.63 -10.30 6.40
CA SER A 291 15.40 -10.24 7.64
C SER A 291 16.55 -9.24 7.54
N GLU A 292 17.34 -9.28 6.46
CA GLU A 292 18.47 -8.37 6.24
C GLU A 292 18.00 -6.90 6.13
N TRP A 293 16.85 -6.67 5.48
CA TRP A 293 16.22 -5.35 5.43
C TRP A 293 15.75 -4.86 6.80
N LEU A 294 15.20 -5.75 7.63
CA LEU A 294 14.82 -5.43 9.00
C LEU A 294 16.05 -5.18 9.89
N ASP A 295 17.15 -5.89 9.66
CA ASP A 295 18.42 -5.62 10.33
C ASP A 295 18.97 -4.24 9.97
N ALA A 296 18.90 -3.83 8.70
CA ALA A 296 19.27 -2.49 8.27
C ALA A 296 18.30 -1.40 8.81
N LEU A 297 17.01 -1.73 8.93
CA LEU A 297 15.97 -0.85 9.48
C LEU A 297 16.16 -0.58 10.98
N PHE A 298 16.51 -1.62 11.74
CA PHE A 298 16.69 -1.55 13.20
C PHE A 298 18.15 -1.35 13.63
N GLY A 299 19.07 -1.32 12.67
CA GLY A 299 20.48 -1.12 12.91
C GLY A 299 20.80 0.28 13.46
N ALA A 300 22.01 0.42 14.00
CA ALA A 300 22.49 1.67 14.57
C ALA A 300 22.74 2.78 13.53
N ASP A 301 22.77 2.42 12.24
CA ASP A 301 23.04 3.36 11.16
C ASP A 301 21.80 4.20 10.81
N PRO A 302 21.79 5.50 11.10
CA PRO A 302 20.61 6.35 10.93
C PRO A 302 20.21 6.54 9.47
N LEU A 303 21.17 6.50 8.53
CA LEU A 303 20.89 6.60 7.11
C LEU A 303 20.20 5.33 6.61
N CYS A 304 20.73 4.15 6.99
CA CYS A 304 20.09 2.89 6.67
C CYS A 304 18.68 2.82 7.27
N ALA A 305 18.53 3.12 8.56
CA ALA A 305 17.22 3.12 9.22
C ALA A 305 16.22 4.07 8.54
N ALA A 306 16.65 5.28 8.14
CA ALA A 306 15.79 6.24 7.43
C ALA A 306 15.38 5.77 6.02
N VAL A 307 16.33 5.23 5.24
CA VAL A 307 16.09 4.74 3.87
C VAL A 307 15.20 3.50 3.89
N PHE A 308 15.56 2.50 4.70
CA PHE A 308 14.79 1.27 4.82
C PHE A 308 13.42 1.54 5.44
N GLY A 309 13.32 2.42 6.44
CA GLY A 309 12.04 2.78 7.04
C GLY A 309 11.11 3.48 6.04
N THR A 310 11.64 4.42 5.26
CA THR A 310 10.87 5.07 4.20
C THR A 310 10.42 4.06 3.14
N SER A 311 11.32 3.16 2.75
CA SER A 311 11.06 2.14 1.74
C SER A 311 10.01 1.13 2.21
N PHE A 312 10.14 0.66 3.44
CA PHE A 312 9.20 -0.26 4.07
C PHE A 312 7.82 0.38 4.28
N SER A 313 7.76 1.65 4.69
CA SER A 313 6.49 2.39 4.78
C SER A 313 5.78 2.50 3.43
N ARG A 314 6.53 2.72 2.33
CA ARG A 314 5.99 2.75 0.97
C ARG A 314 5.53 1.36 0.50
N LEU A 315 6.30 0.30 0.82
CA LEU A 315 5.91 -1.08 0.53
C LEU A 315 4.65 -1.51 1.29
N LEU A 316 4.47 -1.07 2.54
CA LEU A 316 3.23 -1.35 3.28
C LEU A 316 2.03 -0.57 2.74
N ARG A 317 2.26 0.62 2.18
CA ARG A 317 1.20 1.42 1.55
C ARG A 317 0.77 0.85 0.19
N PHE A 318 1.71 0.27 -0.54
CA PHE A 318 1.51 -0.34 -1.85
C PHE A 318 2.16 -1.71 -1.87
N PRO A 319 1.55 -2.76 -1.28
CA PRO A 319 2.18 -4.07 -1.31
C PRO A 319 2.35 -4.60 -2.74
N PRO A 320 3.27 -5.56 -2.99
CA PRO A 320 3.50 -6.16 -4.32
C PRO A 320 2.27 -6.77 -4.96
N ASP A 321 1.38 -7.29 -4.11
CA ASP A 321 0.22 -8.06 -4.51
C ASP A 321 -1.02 -7.59 -3.74
N PRO A 322 -1.34 -6.28 -3.72
CA PRO A 322 -2.41 -5.79 -2.84
C PRO A 322 -3.70 -6.55 -3.13
N ASP A 323 -3.92 -6.92 -4.39
CA ASP A 323 -5.19 -7.42 -4.89
C ASP A 323 -5.24 -8.93 -5.08
N THR A 324 -4.10 -9.62 -4.93
CA THR A 324 -4.00 -11.03 -5.34
C THR A 324 -3.57 -11.98 -4.25
N ASN A 325 -2.89 -11.56 -3.17
CA ASN A 325 -2.61 -12.38 -1.99
C ASN A 325 -2.07 -11.53 -0.83
N ILE A 326 -2.13 -12.02 0.41
CA ILE A 326 -1.54 -11.31 1.58
C ILE A 326 -0.20 -11.89 2.04
N ASP A 327 0.43 -12.79 1.28
CA ASP A 327 1.64 -13.51 1.72
C ASP A 327 2.78 -12.58 2.07
N PHE A 328 2.99 -11.50 1.29
CA PHE A 328 4.03 -10.52 1.57
C PHE A 328 3.81 -9.87 2.95
N ILE A 329 2.57 -9.46 3.24
CA ILE A 329 2.20 -8.88 4.53
C ILE A 329 2.43 -9.89 5.65
N LEU A 330 1.99 -11.15 5.49
CA LEU A 330 2.17 -12.19 6.50
C LEU A 330 3.66 -12.53 6.74
N LYS A 331 4.48 -12.62 5.69
CA LYS A 331 5.92 -12.85 5.78
C LYS A 331 6.62 -11.70 6.50
N ILE A 332 6.26 -10.46 6.18
CA ILE A 332 6.77 -9.27 6.87
C ILE A 332 6.37 -9.27 8.34
N SER A 333 5.09 -9.52 8.66
CA SER A 333 4.62 -9.58 10.03
C SER A 333 5.34 -10.67 10.82
N ALA A 334 5.56 -11.84 10.22
CA ALA A 334 6.33 -12.91 10.84
C ALA A 334 7.79 -12.51 11.09
N ALA A 335 8.44 -11.84 10.13
CA ALA A 335 9.83 -11.38 10.27
C ALA A 335 9.96 -10.28 11.35
N LEU A 336 9.01 -9.34 11.40
CA LEU A 336 8.91 -8.32 12.45
C LEU A 336 8.75 -8.96 13.83
N LEU A 337 7.81 -9.88 13.99
CA LEU A 337 7.58 -10.58 15.25
C LEU A 337 8.81 -11.39 15.68
N TRP A 338 9.48 -12.09 14.76
CA TRP A 338 10.74 -12.78 15.05
C TRP A 338 11.82 -11.83 15.59
N LYS A 339 11.97 -10.65 14.99
CA LYS A 339 12.92 -9.63 15.49
C LYS A 339 12.51 -9.08 16.85
N GLY A 340 11.21 -8.94 17.11
CA GLY A 340 10.71 -8.44 18.39
C GLY A 340 10.90 -9.42 19.54
N LEU A 341 10.97 -10.73 19.26
CA LEU A 341 11.26 -11.77 20.26
C LEU A 341 12.67 -11.65 20.89
N ASP A 342 13.60 -10.95 20.22
CA ASP A 342 14.92 -10.60 20.77
C ASP A 342 14.82 -9.59 21.94
N GLY A 343 13.66 -8.95 22.15
CA GLY A 343 13.42 -7.97 23.21
C GLY A 343 14.06 -6.60 22.95
N ARG A 344 15.28 -6.57 22.38
CA ARG A 344 16.03 -5.34 22.02
C ARG A 344 15.26 -4.41 21.10
N TYR A 345 14.41 -4.96 20.22
CA TYR A 345 13.68 -4.20 19.20
C TYR A 345 12.17 -4.13 19.46
N ALA A 346 11.67 -4.54 20.63
CA ALA A 346 10.24 -4.71 20.88
C ALA A 346 9.41 -3.43 20.59
N SER A 347 9.88 -2.25 21.00
CA SER A 347 9.21 -0.97 20.76
C SER A 347 9.17 -0.57 19.28
N HIS A 348 10.28 -0.77 18.57
CA HIS A 348 10.37 -0.50 17.13
C HIS A 348 9.49 -1.45 16.33
N VAL A 349 9.48 -2.73 16.69
CA VAL A 349 8.62 -3.74 16.08
C VAL A 349 7.15 -3.42 16.32
N ASP A 350 6.75 -3.02 17.53
CA ASP A 350 5.37 -2.60 17.80
C ASP A 350 4.96 -1.41 16.93
N PHE A 351 5.82 -0.40 16.79
CA PHE A 351 5.57 0.72 15.88
C PHE A 351 5.28 0.24 14.45
N TRP A 352 6.09 -0.68 13.92
CA TRP A 352 5.90 -1.19 12.57
C TRP A 352 4.70 -2.12 12.42
N LEU A 353 4.37 -2.94 13.43
CA LEU A 353 3.14 -3.72 13.42
C LEU A 353 1.89 -2.83 13.39
N ARG A 354 1.90 -1.69 14.09
CA ARG A 354 0.85 -0.67 13.95
C ARG A 354 0.80 -0.06 12.56
N GLN A 355 1.94 0.13 11.89
CA GLN A 355 1.94 0.58 10.50
C GLN A 355 1.36 -0.49 9.59
N VAL A 356 1.64 -1.77 9.79
CA VAL A 356 1.00 -2.86 9.04
C VAL A 356 -0.51 -2.83 9.24
N ASP A 357 -0.98 -2.71 10.48
CA ASP A 357 -2.41 -2.59 10.81
C ASP A 357 -3.03 -1.37 10.14
N ALA A 358 -2.50 -0.18 10.41
CA ALA A 358 -3.06 1.08 9.95
C ALA A 358 -2.95 1.30 8.44
N ARG A 359 -1.94 0.75 7.76
CA ARG A 359 -1.73 0.94 6.32
C ARG A 359 -2.40 -0.15 5.49
N PHE A 360 -2.40 -1.39 5.96
CA PHE A 360 -2.94 -2.53 5.25
C PHE A 360 -4.30 -2.96 5.82
N PHE A 361 -4.32 -3.61 6.99
CA PHE A 361 -5.54 -4.26 7.50
C PHE A 361 -6.72 -3.29 7.73
N ALA A 362 -6.45 -2.08 8.23
CA ALA A 362 -7.47 -1.06 8.49
C ALA A 362 -7.99 -0.38 7.22
N ASN A 363 -7.14 -0.20 6.20
CA ASN A 363 -7.53 0.49 4.95
C ASN A 363 -8.04 -0.46 3.87
N TYR A 364 -7.65 -1.73 3.95
CA TYR A 364 -7.93 -2.71 2.91
C TYR A 364 -9.14 -3.56 3.30
N LYS A 365 -10.35 -3.04 3.06
CA LYS A 365 -11.62 -3.58 3.60
C LYS A 365 -11.84 -5.09 3.43
N TYR A 366 -11.30 -5.70 2.37
CA TYR A 366 -11.50 -7.12 2.06
C TYR A 366 -10.18 -7.89 2.01
N TRP A 367 -9.22 -7.52 2.86
CA TRP A 367 -7.93 -8.22 2.95
C TRP A 367 -8.12 -9.69 3.29
N ASP A 368 -9.21 -10.00 3.98
CA ASP A 368 -9.62 -11.34 4.32
C ASP A 368 -10.34 -12.06 3.16
N ALA A 369 -10.64 -11.45 2.02
CA ALA A 369 -11.01 -12.24 0.83
C ALA A 369 -9.78 -12.75 0.07
N LEU A 370 -8.61 -12.19 0.34
CA LEU A 370 -7.39 -12.46 -0.42
C LEU A 370 -6.78 -13.81 -0.05
N PRO A 371 -6.21 -14.52 -1.05
CA PRO A 371 -5.64 -15.82 -0.80
C PRO A 371 -4.33 -15.75 0.00
N THR A 372 -4.03 -16.85 0.67
CA THR A 372 -2.79 -17.06 1.42
C THR A 372 -2.15 -18.38 1.01
N SER A 373 -0.82 -18.43 0.95
CA SER A 373 -0.09 -19.69 0.80
C SER A 373 0.10 -20.40 2.13
N LYS A 374 0.07 -21.73 2.07
CA LYS A 374 0.38 -22.60 3.22
C LYS A 374 1.76 -22.30 3.84
N SER A 375 2.72 -21.89 3.01
CA SER A 375 4.06 -21.51 3.45
C SER A 375 4.04 -20.26 4.35
N ALA A 376 3.39 -19.19 3.91
CA ALA A 376 3.28 -17.95 4.67
C ALA A 376 2.53 -18.16 6.00
N VAL A 377 1.41 -18.88 5.95
CA VAL A 377 0.62 -19.25 7.14
C VAL A 377 1.44 -20.08 8.13
N LYS A 378 2.19 -21.08 7.65
CA LYS A 378 3.05 -21.92 8.50
C LYS A 378 4.17 -21.11 9.18
N VAL A 379 4.81 -20.20 8.44
CA VAL A 379 5.88 -19.34 8.99
C VAL A 379 5.31 -18.43 10.07
N LEU A 380 4.20 -17.74 9.80
CA LEU A 380 3.55 -16.87 10.77
C LEU A 380 3.04 -17.63 11.99
N GLY A 381 2.42 -18.80 11.79
CA GLY A 381 1.90 -19.65 12.86
C GLY A 381 3.00 -20.09 13.83
N LYS A 382 4.21 -20.41 13.32
CA LYS A 382 5.38 -20.75 14.15
C LYS A 382 5.81 -19.60 15.07
N VAL A 383 5.64 -18.35 14.65
CA VAL A 383 6.00 -17.17 15.47
C VAL A 383 4.90 -16.85 16.47
N LEU A 384 3.65 -16.93 16.04
CA LEU A 384 2.49 -16.67 16.91
C LEU A 384 2.32 -17.71 18.02
N SER A 385 2.96 -18.87 17.91
CA SER A 385 3.03 -19.87 18.98
C SER A 385 4.09 -19.57 20.05
N GLN A 386 4.96 -18.57 19.84
CA GLN A 386 5.92 -18.12 20.85
C GLN A 386 5.24 -17.21 21.89
N ASP A 387 5.92 -16.95 23.01
CA ASP A 387 5.43 -15.97 23.97
C ASP A 387 5.63 -14.54 23.42
N LEU A 388 4.50 -13.85 23.21
CA LEU A 388 4.43 -12.47 22.71
C LEU A 388 4.10 -11.48 23.84
N SER A 389 4.30 -11.85 25.10
CA SER A 389 4.05 -10.99 26.28
C SER A 389 4.88 -9.70 26.28
N ASN A 390 6.03 -9.69 25.60
CA ASN A 390 6.92 -8.53 25.50
C ASN A 390 6.37 -7.37 24.63
N PHE A 391 5.30 -7.58 23.87
CA PHE A 391 4.71 -6.54 23.01
C PHE A 391 3.65 -5.75 23.77
N SER A 392 3.94 -4.48 24.07
CA SER A 392 3.13 -3.67 24.99
C SER A 392 1.80 -3.17 24.42
N THR A 393 1.60 -3.16 23.09
CA THR A 393 0.67 -2.17 22.53
C THR A 393 -0.23 -2.59 21.38
N THR A 394 -0.22 -3.84 20.91
CA THR A 394 -1.09 -4.23 19.80
C THR A 394 -1.82 -5.57 19.94
N PRO A 395 -2.72 -5.73 20.93
CA PRO A 395 -3.66 -6.85 20.94
C PRO A 395 -4.46 -6.99 19.63
N SER A 396 -4.82 -5.88 18.96
CA SER A 396 -5.63 -5.90 17.73
C SER A 396 -4.91 -6.55 16.54
N ILE A 397 -3.65 -6.17 16.26
CA ILE A 397 -2.91 -6.75 15.12
C ILE A 397 -2.56 -8.20 15.40
N ILE A 398 -2.21 -8.56 16.64
CA ILE A 398 -1.90 -9.95 16.99
C ILE A 398 -3.15 -10.84 16.84
N GLN A 399 -4.33 -10.36 17.25
CA GLN A 399 -5.60 -11.04 16.99
C GLN A 399 -5.86 -11.20 15.48
N THR A 400 -5.62 -10.16 14.69
CA THR A 400 -5.76 -10.19 13.23
C THR A 400 -4.80 -11.20 12.58
N LEU A 401 -3.54 -11.23 13.01
CA LEU A 401 -2.54 -12.21 12.54
C LEU A 401 -2.86 -13.63 13.01
N ARG A 402 -3.41 -13.81 14.21
CA ARG A 402 -3.92 -15.11 14.70
C ARG A 402 -5.09 -15.59 13.86
N TYR A 403 -6.00 -14.69 13.48
CA TYR A 403 -7.03 -15.02 12.51
C TYR A 403 -6.43 -15.45 11.17
N CYS A 404 -5.38 -14.78 10.68
CA CYS A 404 -4.69 -15.17 9.43
C CYS A 404 -4.14 -16.59 9.42
N VAL A 405 -3.81 -17.17 10.58
CA VAL A 405 -3.33 -18.56 10.69
C VAL A 405 -4.39 -19.55 11.18
N SER A 406 -5.60 -19.06 11.44
CA SER A 406 -6.72 -19.88 11.92
C SER A 406 -7.31 -20.73 10.79
N PRO A 407 -7.79 -21.96 11.04
CA PRO A 407 -8.51 -22.75 10.04
C PRO A 407 -9.74 -22.04 9.45
N CYS A 408 -10.37 -21.14 10.20
CA CYS A 408 -11.54 -20.38 9.74
C CYS A 408 -11.17 -19.45 8.58
N ARG A 409 -9.93 -18.97 8.55
CA ARG A 409 -9.40 -18.15 7.44
C ARG A 409 -9.44 -18.91 6.13
N GLU A 410 -8.98 -20.16 6.14
CA GLU A 410 -8.96 -21.02 4.96
C GLU A 410 -10.39 -21.28 4.47
N ILE A 411 -11.32 -21.60 5.38
CA ILE A 411 -12.73 -21.81 5.04
C ILE A 411 -13.34 -20.55 4.44
N TRP A 412 -13.14 -19.39 5.08
CA TRP A 412 -13.62 -18.11 4.57
C TRP A 412 -13.03 -17.76 3.20
N GLN A 413 -11.73 -18.02 3.00
CA GLN A 413 -11.06 -17.84 1.71
C GLN A 413 -11.69 -18.75 0.64
N ASN A 414 -12.05 -19.99 0.97
CA ASN A 414 -12.72 -20.90 0.05
C ASN A 414 -14.10 -20.35 -0.34
N PHE A 415 -14.91 -19.87 0.62
CA PHE A 415 -16.17 -19.17 0.31
C PHE A 415 -15.93 -17.98 -0.63
N CYS A 416 -14.95 -17.13 -0.32
CA CYS A 416 -14.60 -15.98 -1.16
C CYS A 416 -14.22 -16.38 -2.59
N GLN A 417 -13.47 -17.47 -2.78
CA GLN A 417 -13.12 -17.95 -4.12
C GLN A 417 -14.34 -18.37 -4.95
N TYR A 418 -15.41 -18.82 -4.30
CA TYR A 418 -16.65 -19.16 -4.99
C TYR A 418 -17.61 -17.96 -5.13
N TRP A 419 -17.55 -16.98 -4.23
CA TRP A 419 -18.37 -15.76 -4.30
C TRP A 419 -17.88 -14.72 -5.30
N TYR A 420 -16.57 -14.68 -5.55
CA TYR A 420 -15.94 -13.66 -6.40
C TYR A 420 -15.38 -14.31 -7.67
N PHE A 421 -15.45 -13.59 -8.79
CA PHE A 421 -14.77 -14.02 -10.00
C PHE A 421 -13.26 -13.79 -9.89
N PRO A 422 -12.43 -14.68 -10.47
CA PRO A 422 -11.00 -14.44 -10.59
C PRO A 422 -10.75 -13.34 -11.64
N GLY A 423 -9.97 -12.30 -11.31
CA GLY A 423 -9.60 -11.26 -12.28
C GLY A 423 -9.23 -9.91 -11.66
N ASN A 424 -8.64 -9.04 -12.47
CA ASN A 424 -8.01 -7.76 -12.08
C ASN A 424 -8.89 -6.54 -12.41
N TYR A 425 -10.21 -6.72 -12.57
CA TYR A 425 -11.10 -5.73 -13.18
C TYR A 425 -11.90 -4.91 -12.16
N GLU A 426 -12.30 -3.71 -12.56
CA GLU A 426 -12.98 -2.67 -11.77
C GLU A 426 -14.27 -3.16 -11.07
N PHE A 427 -15.00 -4.13 -11.63
CA PHE A 427 -16.15 -4.78 -10.97
C PHE A 427 -15.76 -5.70 -9.80
N CYS A 428 -14.54 -6.23 -9.83
CA CYS A 428 -13.98 -7.18 -8.88
C CYS A 428 -12.82 -6.59 -8.08
N ASP A 429 -12.59 -5.27 -8.19
CA ASP A 429 -11.62 -4.54 -7.40
C ASP A 429 -11.81 -4.97 -5.95
N PRO A 430 -10.79 -5.57 -5.32
CA PRO A 430 -10.88 -6.08 -3.97
C PRO A 430 -11.40 -5.03 -2.99
N ARG A 431 -11.22 -3.75 -3.25
CA ARG A 431 -11.72 -2.64 -2.45
C ARG A 431 -13.24 -2.54 -2.48
N HIS A 432 -13.93 -3.12 -3.48
CA HIS A 432 -15.33 -2.86 -3.82
C HIS A 432 -16.15 -4.14 -4.04
N ARG A 433 -15.55 -5.34 -3.91
CA ARG A 433 -16.16 -6.65 -4.17
C ARG A 433 -17.58 -6.80 -3.60
N ILE A 434 -18.55 -7.05 -4.48
CA ILE A 434 -19.88 -7.58 -4.15
C ILE A 434 -19.82 -9.09 -4.38
N ALA A 435 -20.22 -9.89 -3.38
CA ALA A 435 -20.28 -11.34 -3.47
C ALA A 435 -21.46 -11.73 -4.39
N LEU A 436 -21.20 -11.80 -5.69
CA LEU A 436 -22.25 -12.04 -6.66
C LEU A 436 -22.33 -13.51 -7.07
N ARG A 437 -21.27 -14.31 -7.11
CA ARG A 437 -21.40 -15.66 -7.71
C ARG A 437 -22.16 -16.64 -6.80
N VAL A 438 -23.09 -17.41 -7.40
CA VAL A 438 -23.72 -18.57 -6.73
C VAL A 438 -22.68 -19.67 -6.49
N ILE A 439 -22.59 -20.15 -5.25
CA ILE A 439 -21.82 -21.34 -4.93
C ILE A 439 -22.64 -22.57 -5.36
N PRO A 440 -22.07 -23.51 -6.14
CA PRO A 440 -22.76 -24.76 -6.47
C PRO A 440 -23.25 -25.47 -5.21
N PRO A 441 -24.51 -25.98 -5.15
CA PRO A 441 -25.11 -26.49 -3.92
C PRO A 441 -24.26 -27.54 -3.20
N LEU A 442 -23.66 -28.48 -3.93
CA LEU A 442 -22.79 -29.51 -3.35
C LEU A 442 -21.58 -28.90 -2.61
N ILE A 443 -20.93 -27.91 -3.24
CA ILE A 443 -19.77 -27.20 -2.68
C ILE A 443 -20.20 -26.35 -1.49
N GLN A 444 -21.36 -25.68 -1.60
CA GLN A 444 -21.93 -24.89 -0.50
C GLN A 444 -22.18 -25.76 0.73
N THR A 445 -22.88 -26.88 0.58
CA THR A 445 -23.14 -27.86 1.64
C THR A 445 -21.83 -28.32 2.27
N GLU A 446 -20.82 -28.69 1.47
CA GLU A 446 -19.51 -29.10 1.96
C GLU A 446 -18.82 -28.00 2.79
N LEU A 447 -18.76 -26.77 2.28
CA LEU A 447 -18.12 -25.65 2.97
C LEU A 447 -18.87 -25.27 4.26
N CYS A 448 -20.20 -25.26 4.24
CA CYS A 448 -21.04 -24.99 5.41
C CYS A 448 -20.87 -26.09 6.47
N HIS A 449 -20.83 -27.37 6.09
CA HIS A 449 -20.52 -28.46 7.02
C HIS A 449 -19.13 -28.30 7.65
N ARG A 450 -18.09 -28.05 6.84
CA ARG A 450 -16.74 -27.81 7.34
C ARG A 450 -16.72 -26.65 8.33
N LEU A 451 -17.41 -25.54 8.04
CA LEU A 451 -17.49 -24.40 8.93
C LEU A 451 -18.13 -24.77 10.28
N VAL A 452 -19.28 -25.45 10.25
CA VAL A 452 -19.97 -25.91 11.47
C VAL A 452 -19.09 -26.87 12.27
N ASP A 453 -18.42 -27.83 11.62
CA ASP A 453 -17.50 -28.77 12.25
C ASP A 453 -16.36 -28.07 12.97
N HIS A 454 -15.76 -27.05 12.34
CA HIS A 454 -14.66 -26.30 12.93
C HIS A 454 -15.10 -25.47 14.15
N ILE A 455 -16.31 -24.91 14.13
CA ILE A 455 -16.86 -24.12 15.24
C ILE A 455 -17.23 -25.04 16.41
N LEU A 456 -17.93 -26.14 16.15
CA LEU A 456 -18.27 -27.14 17.17
C LEU A 456 -17.02 -27.87 17.68
N GLY A 457 -15.95 -27.95 16.88
CA GLY A 457 -14.64 -28.45 17.29
C GLY A 457 -13.76 -27.46 18.07
N THR A 458 -14.24 -26.25 18.39
CA THR A 458 -13.49 -25.16 19.06
C THR A 458 -12.24 -24.67 18.32
N LYS A 459 -12.13 -24.98 17.03
CA LYS A 459 -11.02 -24.51 16.18
C LYS A 459 -11.27 -23.11 15.63
N CYS A 460 -12.50 -22.61 15.77
CA CYS A 460 -12.96 -21.33 15.28
C CYS A 460 -13.70 -20.53 16.34
N LEU A 461 -13.71 -19.20 16.19
CA LEU A 461 -14.53 -18.34 17.04
C LEU A 461 -15.99 -18.50 16.63
N ALA A 462 -16.90 -18.43 17.61
CA ALA A 462 -18.33 -18.49 17.32
C ALA A 462 -18.72 -17.45 16.26
N ARG A 463 -18.23 -16.21 16.32
CA ARG A 463 -18.62 -15.15 15.36
C ARG A 463 -18.29 -15.41 13.89
N ASP A 464 -17.45 -16.39 13.57
CA ASP A 464 -17.05 -16.67 12.17
C ASP A 464 -18.20 -17.22 11.31
N HIS A 465 -19.17 -17.98 11.86
CA HIS A 465 -20.35 -18.41 11.08
C HIS A 465 -21.30 -17.26 10.77
N LEU A 466 -21.51 -16.34 11.71
CA LEU A 466 -22.35 -15.17 11.50
C LEU A 466 -21.83 -14.36 10.32
N ARG A 467 -20.52 -14.26 10.18
CA ARG A 467 -19.89 -13.58 9.05
C ARG A 467 -20.30 -14.19 7.69
N VAL A 468 -20.26 -15.52 7.56
CA VAL A 468 -20.68 -16.23 6.33
C VAL A 468 -22.18 -16.08 6.11
N ALA A 469 -22.99 -16.29 7.15
CA ALA A 469 -24.44 -16.17 7.08
C ALA A 469 -24.93 -14.74 6.76
N ILE A 470 -24.24 -13.71 7.27
CA ILE A 470 -24.51 -12.30 6.95
C ILE A 470 -24.19 -12.00 5.49
N GLN A 471 -23.11 -12.58 4.97
CA GLN A 471 -22.64 -12.33 3.61
C GLN A 471 -23.49 -13.06 2.56
N ASP A 472 -23.97 -14.27 2.85
CA ASP A 472 -24.72 -15.11 1.91
C ASP A 472 -25.94 -15.78 2.58
N ALA A 473 -27.13 -15.41 2.08
CA ALA A 473 -28.41 -15.93 2.56
C ALA A 473 -28.60 -17.44 2.31
N ASP A 474 -28.06 -17.98 1.23
CA ASP A 474 -28.17 -19.42 0.94
C ASP A 474 -27.27 -20.22 1.91
N CYS A 475 -26.09 -19.68 2.23
CA CYS A 475 -25.25 -20.27 3.28
C CYS A 475 -25.88 -20.15 4.67
N HIS A 476 -26.62 -19.08 4.95
CA HIS A 476 -27.36 -18.93 6.21
C HIS A 476 -28.40 -20.04 6.40
N GLU A 477 -29.23 -20.31 5.38
CA GLU A 477 -30.22 -21.38 5.44
C GLU A 477 -29.56 -22.75 5.55
N GLU A 478 -28.49 -22.99 4.79
CA GLU A 478 -27.78 -24.26 4.83
C GLU A 478 -27.12 -24.51 6.19
N ILE A 479 -26.48 -23.50 6.80
CA ILE A 479 -25.93 -23.60 8.16
C ILE A 479 -27.06 -23.87 9.17
N SER A 480 -28.19 -23.18 9.04
CA SER A 480 -29.34 -23.38 9.94
C SER A 480 -29.87 -24.82 9.85
N ARG A 481 -30.02 -25.34 8.64
CA ARG A 481 -30.43 -26.74 8.38
C ARG A 481 -29.45 -27.73 9.02
N ILE A 482 -28.15 -27.56 8.80
CA ILE A 482 -27.11 -28.43 9.39
C ILE A 482 -27.19 -28.42 10.91
N LEU A 483 -27.37 -27.24 11.53
CA LEU A 483 -27.49 -27.12 12.98
C LEU A 483 -28.76 -27.78 13.52
N SER A 484 -29.91 -27.66 12.83
CA SER A 484 -31.14 -28.36 13.19
C SER A 484 -30.99 -29.88 13.11
N ASP A 485 -30.34 -30.38 12.06
CA ASP A 485 -30.06 -31.82 11.89
C ASP A 485 -29.15 -32.36 13.00
N LEU A 486 -28.14 -31.58 13.41
CA LEU A 486 -27.26 -31.95 14.52
C LEU A 486 -27.95 -31.86 15.88
N ALA A 487 -28.90 -30.94 16.08
CA ALA A 487 -29.62 -30.77 17.35
C ALA A 487 -30.55 -31.96 17.67
N THR A 488 -31.07 -32.64 16.65
CA THR A 488 -32.01 -33.76 16.81
C THR A 488 -31.35 -35.12 16.99
N THR A 489 -30.02 -35.20 16.89
CA THR A 489 -29.29 -36.46 16.88
C THR A 489 -28.29 -36.56 18.04
N ASP A 490 -28.21 -37.73 18.67
CA ASP A 490 -27.14 -38.05 19.65
C ASP A 490 -25.74 -37.98 19.01
N LYS A 491 -25.66 -37.85 17.67
CA LYS A 491 -24.44 -37.68 16.88
C LYS A 491 -23.64 -36.45 17.30
N ALA A 492 -24.28 -35.33 17.64
CA ALA A 492 -23.56 -34.11 18.02
C ALA A 492 -22.73 -34.33 19.29
N THR A 493 -23.32 -34.97 20.30
CA THR A 493 -22.63 -35.32 21.55
C THR A 493 -21.52 -36.34 21.29
N ALA A 494 -21.77 -37.34 20.44
CA ALA A 494 -20.78 -38.35 20.08
C ALA A 494 -19.57 -37.76 19.32
N LEU A 495 -19.79 -36.79 18.43
CA LEU A 495 -18.75 -36.22 17.57
C LEU A 495 -17.96 -35.07 18.23
N TYR A 496 -18.64 -34.16 18.96
CA TYR A 496 -18.02 -32.93 19.47
C TYR A 496 -18.05 -32.80 21.00
N GLY A 497 -18.49 -33.84 21.71
CA GLY A 497 -18.50 -33.93 23.17
C GLY A 497 -19.77 -33.35 23.84
N PRO A 498 -19.87 -33.43 25.17
CA PRO A 498 -21.10 -33.14 25.92
C PRO A 498 -21.60 -31.69 25.79
N ASN A 499 -20.70 -30.74 25.52
CA ASN A 499 -21.05 -29.33 25.35
C ASN A 499 -21.50 -28.98 23.91
N ALA A 500 -21.60 -29.96 22.99
CA ALA A 500 -21.98 -29.71 21.60
C ALA A 500 -23.39 -29.14 21.48
N VAL A 501 -24.37 -29.72 22.18
CA VAL A 501 -25.79 -29.33 22.11
C VAL A 501 -25.98 -27.89 22.56
N THR A 502 -25.37 -27.48 23.68
CA THR A 502 -25.42 -26.09 24.17
C THR A 502 -24.84 -25.11 23.14
N ARG A 503 -23.72 -25.47 22.49
CA ARG A 503 -23.11 -24.65 21.45
C ARG A 503 -24.01 -24.56 20.22
N ILE A 504 -24.60 -25.67 19.77
CA ILE A 504 -25.56 -25.68 18.66
C ILE A 504 -26.74 -24.74 18.94
N HIS A 505 -27.33 -24.81 20.14
CA HIS A 505 -28.41 -23.89 20.52
C HIS A 505 -27.96 -22.42 20.56
N THR A 506 -26.74 -22.15 21.01
CA THR A 506 -26.17 -20.81 21.01
C THR A 506 -26.04 -20.28 19.59
N LEU A 507 -25.44 -21.06 18.68
CA LEU A 507 -25.27 -20.70 17.27
C LEU A 507 -26.64 -20.50 16.58
N HIS A 508 -27.59 -21.40 16.83
CA HIS A 508 -28.94 -21.30 16.26
C HIS A 508 -29.68 -20.03 16.76
N SER A 509 -29.48 -19.65 18.03
CA SER A 509 -30.02 -18.41 18.58
C SER A 509 -29.35 -17.17 17.95
N GLU A 510 -28.02 -17.18 17.81
CA GLU A 510 -27.29 -16.10 17.16
C GLU A 510 -27.70 -15.92 15.68
N LEU A 511 -27.90 -17.01 14.95
CA LEU A 511 -28.40 -17.00 13.57
C LEU A 511 -29.84 -16.51 13.47
N ALA A 512 -30.73 -16.98 14.35
CA ALA A 512 -32.12 -16.52 14.38
C ALA A 512 -32.24 -15.02 14.68
N ASN A 513 -31.27 -14.44 15.39
CA ASN A 513 -31.19 -13.00 15.65
C ASN A 513 -30.73 -12.19 14.43
N LEU A 514 -30.20 -12.82 13.38
CA LEU A 514 -29.96 -12.15 12.10
C LEU A 514 -31.32 -11.87 11.45
N SER A 515 -31.86 -10.70 11.74
CA SER A 515 -33.18 -10.29 11.25
C SER A 515 -33.25 -10.42 9.73
N SER A 516 -34.39 -10.92 9.23
CA SER A 516 -34.73 -10.71 7.83
C SER A 516 -34.69 -9.20 7.57
N PRO A 517 -33.97 -8.75 6.53
CA PRO A 517 -33.85 -7.34 6.27
C PRO A 517 -35.22 -6.72 5.95
N PRO A 518 -35.48 -5.49 6.41
CA PRO A 518 -36.72 -4.78 6.12
C PRO A 518 -36.79 -4.43 4.64
N SER A 519 -37.94 -4.64 3.98
CA SER A 519 -38.20 -4.29 2.56
C SER A 519 -37.68 -2.90 2.21
N ILE A 520 -37.35 -2.65 0.94
CA ILE A 520 -36.99 -1.30 0.47
C ILE A 520 -38.08 -0.28 0.81
N PHE A 521 -39.33 -0.71 0.97
CA PHE A 521 -40.46 0.17 1.33
C PHE A 521 -40.65 0.33 2.84
N ASP A 522 -40.08 -0.56 3.65
CA ASP A 522 -40.22 -0.59 5.11
C ASP A 522 -39.00 -0.04 5.86
N GLU A 523 -37.91 0.29 5.17
CA GLU A 523 -36.66 0.74 5.80
C GLU A 523 -36.77 2.17 6.35
N VAL A 524 -36.98 2.30 7.66
CA VAL A 524 -37.00 3.59 8.37
C VAL A 524 -35.57 3.96 8.80
N GLY A 525 -34.96 4.93 8.12
CA GLY A 525 -33.61 5.45 8.45
C GLY A 525 -32.54 5.19 7.39
N GLY A 526 -32.84 4.33 6.42
CA GLY A 526 -32.26 4.27 5.07
C GLY A 526 -30.73 4.21 4.96
N ASN A 527 -30.16 3.02 5.09
CA ASN A 527 -28.77 2.78 4.71
C ASN A 527 -28.68 2.40 3.22
N ALA A 528 -28.61 3.41 2.34
CA ALA A 528 -28.50 3.17 0.90
C ALA A 528 -27.28 2.31 0.51
N ASP A 529 -26.26 2.17 1.36
CA ASP A 529 -25.12 1.27 1.09
C ASP A 529 -25.53 -0.20 0.99
N ALA A 530 -26.62 -0.60 1.65
CA ALA A 530 -27.12 -1.98 1.60
C ALA A 530 -27.82 -2.30 0.26
N TRP A 531 -28.34 -1.27 -0.41
CA TRP A 531 -29.13 -1.36 -1.65
C TRP A 531 -28.36 -0.93 -2.90
N CYS A 532 -27.32 -0.11 -2.75
CA CYS A 532 -26.51 0.35 -3.87
C CYS A 532 -25.67 -0.81 -4.39
N THR A 533 -25.93 -1.23 -5.63
CA THR A 533 -25.16 -2.29 -6.30
C THR A 533 -23.96 -1.73 -7.06
N GLY A 534 -23.95 -0.41 -7.30
CA GLY A 534 -23.01 0.24 -8.20
C GLY A 534 -23.24 -0.08 -9.67
N LEU A 535 -24.19 -0.96 -10.04
CA LEU A 535 -24.48 -1.27 -11.43
C LEU A 535 -25.39 -0.19 -12.03
N TYR A 536 -25.01 0.32 -13.20
CA TYR A 536 -25.84 1.25 -13.95
C TYR A 536 -25.86 0.91 -15.44
N GLN A 537 -26.99 1.20 -16.05
CA GLN A 537 -27.25 1.06 -17.47
C GLN A 537 -27.01 2.42 -18.12
N THR A 538 -26.02 2.52 -19.00
CA THR A 538 -25.88 3.67 -19.88
C THR A 538 -26.70 3.46 -21.15
N ARG A 539 -27.33 4.53 -21.66
CA ARG A 539 -27.77 4.52 -23.05
C ARG A 539 -26.52 4.70 -23.90
N ASP A 540 -26.23 3.73 -24.76
CA ASP A 540 -25.06 3.79 -25.63
C ASP A 540 -25.05 5.11 -26.40
N VAL A 541 -23.90 5.78 -26.34
CA VAL A 541 -23.47 6.68 -27.41
C VAL A 541 -23.14 5.76 -28.59
N PRO A 542 -23.71 5.97 -29.79
CA PRO A 542 -23.56 5.04 -30.92
C PRO A 542 -22.09 4.69 -31.15
N PHE A 543 -21.76 3.40 -31.00
CA PHE A 543 -20.41 2.85 -31.07
C PHE A 543 -19.89 2.90 -32.53
N SER A 544 -19.49 4.09 -32.96
CA SER A 544 -19.13 4.45 -34.35
C SER A 544 -20.28 4.28 -35.36
N ALA A 545 -20.45 5.26 -36.24
CA ALA A 545 -21.57 5.38 -37.18
C ALA A 545 -21.66 4.29 -38.27
N ASN A 546 -20.93 3.18 -38.18
CA ASN A 546 -20.74 2.25 -39.30
C ASN A 546 -21.47 0.90 -39.17
N ASN A 547 -22.21 0.64 -38.09
CA ASN A 547 -23.04 -0.58 -37.93
C ASN A 547 -24.48 -0.21 -37.56
N GLU A 548 -25.29 0.20 -38.54
CA GLU A 548 -26.71 0.55 -38.33
C GLU A 548 -27.61 -0.67 -38.03
N ASP A 549 -27.12 -1.90 -38.23
CA ASP A 549 -27.93 -3.14 -38.13
C ASP A 549 -27.81 -3.87 -36.77
N LEU A 550 -26.97 -3.41 -35.84
CA LEU A 550 -26.87 -4.06 -34.52
C LEU A 550 -27.88 -3.43 -33.55
N PRO A 551 -28.66 -4.25 -32.80
CA PRO A 551 -29.53 -3.74 -31.76
C PRO A 551 -28.72 -2.92 -30.74
N PRO A 552 -29.30 -1.88 -30.13
CA PRO A 552 -28.60 -1.04 -29.16
C PRO A 552 -28.09 -1.92 -28.02
N ILE A 553 -26.77 -2.01 -27.88
CA ILE A 553 -26.15 -2.72 -26.78
C ILE A 553 -26.37 -1.86 -25.53
N HIS A 554 -26.82 -2.47 -24.44
CA HIS A 554 -26.84 -1.80 -23.15
C HIS A 554 -25.52 -2.11 -22.46
N THR A 555 -24.64 -1.11 -22.41
CA THR A 555 -23.43 -1.22 -21.59
C THR A 555 -23.81 -1.08 -20.12
N ILE A 556 -23.43 -2.08 -19.32
CA ILE A 556 -23.55 -2.05 -17.86
C ILE A 556 -22.17 -1.75 -17.30
N ALA A 557 -22.09 -0.73 -16.46
CA ALA A 557 -20.86 -0.34 -15.81
C ALA A 557 -21.01 -0.40 -14.28
N GLY A 558 -19.87 -0.59 -13.59
CA GLY A 558 -19.77 -0.60 -12.13
C GLY A 558 -19.25 0.75 -11.65
N CYS A 559 -19.99 1.43 -10.79
CA CYS A 559 -19.79 2.86 -10.49
C CYS A 559 -19.19 3.15 -9.11
N HIS A 560 -18.80 2.15 -8.32
CA HIS A 560 -18.19 2.48 -7.03
C HIS A 560 -16.80 3.12 -7.18
N ASP A 561 -16.10 2.93 -8.31
CA ASP A 561 -14.75 3.46 -8.56
C ASP A 561 -14.75 4.63 -9.58
N ILE A 562 -15.19 5.81 -9.14
CA ILE A 562 -15.35 7.03 -9.96
C ILE A 562 -14.00 7.75 -10.20
N TYR A 563 -12.86 7.12 -9.90
CA TYR A 563 -11.56 7.76 -10.09
C TYR A 563 -11.02 7.68 -11.53
N ALA A 564 -11.62 6.86 -12.40
CA ALA A 564 -11.03 6.53 -13.71
C ALA A 564 -11.76 7.08 -14.95
N VAL A 565 -13.02 7.50 -14.87
CA VAL A 565 -13.81 7.85 -16.08
C VAL A 565 -14.49 9.22 -15.93
N ASP A 566 -14.54 9.97 -17.04
CA ASP A 566 -15.42 11.14 -17.18
C ASP A 566 -16.81 10.80 -16.65
N TYR A 567 -17.41 11.75 -15.91
CA TYR A 567 -18.65 11.58 -15.15
C TYR A 567 -19.68 10.73 -15.92
N PRO A 568 -20.20 9.63 -15.34
CA PRO A 568 -21.23 8.85 -16.00
C PRO A 568 -22.40 9.77 -16.32
N ASP A 569 -22.87 9.72 -17.56
CA ASP A 569 -24.04 10.47 -17.99
C ASP A 569 -25.20 10.11 -17.06
N LEU A 570 -25.72 11.11 -16.34
CA LEU A 570 -26.77 10.97 -15.32
C LEU A 570 -28.14 10.60 -15.92
N THR A 571 -28.18 10.31 -17.22
CA THR A 571 -29.35 9.85 -17.96
C THR A 571 -29.62 8.36 -17.77
N GLY A 572 -28.67 7.60 -17.21
CA GLY A 572 -28.78 6.15 -16.99
C GLY A 572 -29.74 5.72 -15.86
N GLU A 573 -30.05 4.41 -15.85
CA GLU A 573 -30.76 3.74 -14.77
C GLU A 573 -29.78 3.01 -13.85
N VAL A 574 -30.09 2.94 -12.56
CA VAL A 574 -29.22 2.36 -11.53
C VAL A 574 -29.90 1.14 -10.93
N LEU A 575 -29.22 0.00 -10.87
CA LEU A 575 -29.78 -1.16 -10.20
C LEU A 575 -29.65 -0.99 -8.68
N LEU A 576 -30.79 -1.02 -8.01
CA LEU A 576 -30.94 -1.09 -6.56
C LEU A 576 -31.39 -2.48 -6.17
N ALA A 577 -30.59 -3.16 -5.38
CA ALA A 577 -30.94 -4.46 -4.82
C ALA A 577 -30.08 -4.70 -3.61
N ARG A 578 -30.54 -5.56 -2.70
CA ARG A 578 -29.67 -5.95 -1.59
C ARG A 578 -28.48 -6.72 -2.11
N GLN A 579 -27.28 -6.25 -1.76
CA GLN A 579 -26.03 -6.88 -2.17
C GLN A 579 -26.00 -8.38 -1.84
N ARG A 580 -26.59 -8.77 -0.71
CA ARG A 580 -26.67 -10.17 -0.24
C ARG A 580 -27.69 -11.05 -0.98
N SER A 581 -28.62 -10.47 -1.73
CA SER A 581 -29.69 -11.18 -2.45
C SER A 581 -29.42 -11.29 -3.95
N LEU A 582 -28.49 -10.47 -4.49
CA LEU A 582 -28.06 -10.55 -5.88
C LEU A 582 -27.08 -11.68 -6.11
N ARG A 583 -27.27 -12.43 -7.19
CA ARG A 583 -26.38 -13.51 -7.59
C ARG A 583 -26.14 -13.58 -9.11
N LEU A 584 -24.92 -13.89 -9.52
CA LEU A 584 -24.54 -14.34 -10.85
C LEU A 584 -24.65 -15.87 -10.85
N VAL A 585 -25.68 -16.38 -11.52
CA VAL A 585 -26.03 -17.79 -11.60
C VAL A 585 -25.56 -18.32 -12.97
N PRO A 586 -24.89 -19.48 -13.06
CA PRO A 586 -24.66 -20.10 -14.36
C PRO A 586 -25.98 -20.24 -15.12
N ALA A 587 -26.04 -19.81 -16.38
CA ALA A 587 -27.27 -19.84 -17.16
C ALA A 587 -27.91 -21.24 -17.19
N SER A 588 -27.08 -22.28 -17.29
CA SER A 588 -27.47 -23.69 -17.24
C SER A 588 -28.14 -24.11 -15.93
N ASN A 589 -27.83 -23.44 -14.81
CA ASN A 589 -28.37 -23.73 -13.49
C ASN A 589 -29.59 -22.88 -13.12
N LEU A 590 -29.85 -21.79 -13.87
CA LEU A 590 -30.96 -20.89 -13.53
C LEU A 590 -32.31 -21.60 -13.66
N TRP A 591 -32.47 -22.47 -14.66
CA TRP A 591 -33.70 -23.24 -14.87
C TRP A 591 -34.00 -24.22 -13.74
N THR A 592 -32.96 -24.91 -13.25
CA THR A 592 -33.11 -25.90 -12.17
C THR A 592 -33.28 -25.26 -10.80
N ASN A 593 -33.04 -23.96 -10.67
CA ASN A 593 -33.14 -23.19 -9.42
C ASN A 593 -34.10 -21.99 -9.56
N TRP A 594 -35.09 -22.06 -10.45
CA TRP A 594 -36.03 -20.95 -10.70
C TRP A 594 -36.88 -20.58 -9.49
N ASP A 595 -37.16 -21.56 -8.63
CA ASP A 595 -37.82 -21.39 -7.34
C ASP A 595 -36.96 -20.57 -6.36
N ARG A 596 -35.64 -20.58 -6.54
CA ARG A 596 -34.68 -19.90 -5.67
C ARG A 596 -34.18 -18.58 -6.23
N TYR A 597 -34.03 -18.46 -7.54
CA TYR A 597 -33.47 -17.28 -8.20
C TYR A 597 -34.34 -16.82 -9.36
N SER A 598 -34.57 -15.52 -9.41
CA SER A 598 -35.30 -14.85 -10.48
C SER A 598 -34.37 -13.90 -11.24
N PRO A 599 -34.26 -14.01 -12.58
CA PRO A 599 -33.32 -13.22 -13.35
C PRO A 599 -33.68 -11.73 -13.37
N VAL A 600 -32.64 -10.89 -13.36
CA VAL A 600 -32.74 -9.43 -13.46
C VAL A 600 -32.88 -9.02 -14.93
N CYS A 601 -33.99 -8.37 -15.24
CA CYS A 601 -34.40 -7.90 -16.57
C CYS A 601 -34.08 -6.41 -16.75
N MET A 602 -33.65 -5.99 -17.94
CA MET A 602 -33.35 -4.60 -18.32
C MET A 602 -34.32 -4.01 -19.36
N GLY A 603 -34.99 -4.86 -20.15
CA GLY A 603 -35.74 -4.48 -21.35
C GLY A 603 -37.17 -3.95 -21.10
N SER A 604 -37.94 -3.79 -22.18
CA SER A 604 -39.37 -3.44 -22.10
C SER A 604 -40.23 -4.69 -21.85
N ARG A 605 -41.53 -4.55 -21.53
CA ARG A 605 -42.41 -5.70 -21.26
C ARG A 605 -42.44 -6.76 -22.36
N ASN A 606 -42.09 -6.40 -23.59
CA ASN A 606 -42.17 -7.29 -24.76
C ASN A 606 -40.81 -7.94 -25.12
N GLU A 607 -39.70 -7.49 -24.53
CA GLU A 607 -38.34 -7.98 -24.81
C GLU A 607 -37.58 -8.13 -23.49
N LYS A 608 -37.44 -9.36 -23.00
CA LYS A 608 -36.71 -9.65 -21.77
C LYS A 608 -35.21 -9.76 -22.06
N VAL A 609 -34.54 -8.62 -21.95
CA VAL A 609 -33.07 -8.57 -21.96
C VAL A 609 -32.57 -8.82 -20.54
N PHE A 610 -31.66 -9.77 -20.37
CA PHE A 610 -31.05 -10.08 -19.07
C PHE A 610 -29.63 -9.56 -18.97
N ILE A 611 -29.17 -9.36 -17.74
CA ILE A 611 -27.76 -9.03 -17.46
C ILE A 611 -26.95 -10.31 -17.46
N GLN A 612 -25.91 -10.37 -18.30
CA GLN A 612 -24.98 -11.50 -18.31
C GLN A 612 -23.52 -11.07 -18.29
N CYS A 613 -22.66 -11.96 -17.81
CA CYS A 613 -21.21 -11.83 -17.94
C CYS A 613 -20.57 -13.19 -18.28
N LEU A 614 -19.43 -13.13 -18.97
CA LEU A 614 -18.58 -14.30 -19.20
C LEU A 614 -17.61 -14.45 -18.02
N ALA A 615 -17.33 -15.69 -17.62
CA ALA A 615 -16.40 -15.97 -16.51
C ALA A 615 -14.99 -15.39 -16.73
N GLN A 616 -14.54 -15.35 -18.00
CA GLN A 616 -13.18 -14.96 -18.39
C GLN A 616 -13.10 -13.49 -18.84
N GLU A 617 -14.21 -12.94 -19.37
CA GLU A 617 -14.34 -11.58 -19.86
C GLU A 617 -15.46 -10.90 -19.04
N LEU A 618 -15.12 -10.40 -17.85
CA LEU A 618 -16.07 -9.75 -16.94
C LEU A 618 -16.52 -8.36 -17.42
N SER A 619 -16.63 -8.16 -18.73
CA SER A 619 -17.47 -7.13 -19.33
C SER A 619 -18.91 -7.63 -19.29
N ALA A 620 -19.76 -6.94 -18.52
CA ALA A 620 -21.18 -7.23 -18.51
C ALA A 620 -21.77 -6.78 -19.84
N PHE A 621 -22.31 -7.73 -20.60
CA PHE A 621 -22.96 -7.46 -21.88
C PHE A 621 -24.45 -7.74 -21.77
N SER A 622 -25.26 -6.99 -22.50
CA SER A 622 -26.68 -7.30 -22.70
C SER A 622 -26.85 -8.08 -24.02
N TRP A 623 -27.49 -9.24 -23.99
CA TRP A 623 -27.85 -10.00 -25.19
C TRP A 623 -29.33 -10.36 -25.11
N ASP A 624 -29.97 -10.49 -26.27
CA ASP A 624 -31.28 -11.11 -26.36
C ASP A 624 -31.15 -12.61 -26.09
N ILE A 625 -31.69 -13.02 -24.95
CA ILE A 625 -31.73 -14.43 -24.59
C ILE A 625 -33.14 -14.95 -24.91
N ALA A 626 -33.21 -16.13 -25.53
CA ALA A 626 -34.48 -16.80 -25.70
C ALA A 626 -35.11 -17.15 -24.33
N ASP A 627 -36.42 -17.44 -24.31
CA ASP A 627 -37.15 -17.79 -23.07
C ASP A 627 -36.56 -19.01 -22.34
N ASP A 628 -35.75 -19.83 -23.02
CA ASP A 628 -35.03 -20.99 -22.47
C ASP A 628 -33.62 -20.66 -21.96
N PHE A 629 -33.27 -19.38 -21.87
CA PHE A 629 -31.96 -18.86 -21.45
C PHE A 629 -30.77 -19.29 -22.31
N ARG A 630 -31.02 -19.82 -23.52
CA ARG A 630 -29.95 -20.10 -24.48
C ARG A 630 -29.59 -18.84 -25.24
N ILE A 631 -28.30 -18.54 -25.31
CA ILE A 631 -27.79 -17.50 -26.20
C ILE A 631 -27.96 -18.00 -27.63
N ARG A 632 -28.80 -17.31 -28.41
CA ARG A 632 -28.92 -17.59 -29.85
C ARG A 632 -27.55 -17.34 -30.49
N ASP A 633 -27.05 -18.34 -31.21
CA ASP A 633 -25.83 -18.25 -32.04
C ASP A 633 -24.48 -18.13 -31.31
N SER A 634 -24.39 -18.38 -30.00
CA SER A 634 -23.09 -18.43 -29.30
C SER A 634 -22.55 -19.87 -29.15
N PRO A 635 -21.33 -20.17 -29.62
CA PRO A 635 -20.68 -21.46 -29.39
C PRO A 635 -20.17 -21.65 -27.94
N LEU A 636 -20.31 -20.63 -27.08
CA LEU A 636 -19.78 -20.61 -25.71
C LEU A 636 -20.89 -21.01 -24.71
N THR A 637 -21.10 -22.31 -24.49
CA THR A 637 -22.24 -22.78 -23.67
C THR A 637 -21.99 -22.83 -22.16
N ASP A 638 -20.73 -22.87 -21.70
CA ASP A 638 -20.46 -23.29 -20.31
C ASP A 638 -20.02 -22.16 -19.35
N ASP A 639 -19.73 -20.95 -19.86
CA ASP A 639 -19.12 -19.86 -19.08
C ASP A 639 -20.03 -18.62 -18.89
N VAL A 640 -21.33 -18.73 -19.22
CA VAL A 640 -22.28 -17.61 -19.14
C VAL A 640 -22.96 -17.59 -17.77
N TYR A 641 -22.88 -16.43 -17.11
CA TYR A 641 -23.57 -16.16 -15.85
C TYR A 641 -24.64 -15.08 -16.05
N VAL A 642 -25.82 -15.31 -15.49
CA VAL A 642 -26.95 -14.38 -15.51
C VAL A 642 -27.12 -13.76 -14.12
N LEU A 643 -27.26 -12.43 -14.06
CA LEU A 643 -27.59 -11.76 -12.80
C LEU A 643 -29.04 -12.05 -12.44
N ALA A 644 -29.24 -12.56 -11.23
CA ALA A 644 -30.51 -12.91 -10.64
C ALA A 644 -30.60 -12.37 -9.22
N VAL A 645 -31.82 -12.33 -8.69
CA VAL A 645 -32.09 -12.03 -7.29
C VAL A 645 -32.80 -13.21 -6.65
N ARG A 646 -32.52 -13.45 -5.38
CA ARG A 646 -33.14 -14.52 -4.60
C ARG A 646 -34.66 -14.34 -4.50
N ALA A 647 -35.42 -15.33 -4.95
CA ALA A 647 -36.88 -15.30 -5.02
C ALA A 647 -37.53 -15.28 -3.63
N HIS A 648 -36.99 -16.04 -2.68
CA HIS A 648 -37.49 -16.11 -1.29
C HIS A 648 -37.35 -14.79 -0.51
N ASP A 649 -36.44 -13.90 -0.92
CA ASP A 649 -36.27 -12.58 -0.32
C ASP A 649 -37.25 -11.55 -0.90
N GLY A 650 -38.32 -12.00 -1.57
CA GLY A 650 -39.28 -11.16 -2.28
C GLY A 650 -38.80 -10.64 -3.64
N GLY A 651 -37.61 -11.04 -4.10
CA GLY A 651 -37.09 -10.64 -5.40
C GLY A 651 -36.83 -9.13 -5.53
N GLU A 652 -36.53 -8.45 -4.42
CA GLU A 652 -36.42 -7.00 -4.37
C GLU A 652 -35.18 -6.47 -5.10
N ALA A 653 -35.35 -6.24 -6.41
CA ALA A 653 -34.40 -5.57 -7.28
C ALA A 653 -35.15 -4.53 -8.13
N PHE A 654 -34.61 -3.32 -8.25
CA PHE A 654 -35.26 -2.19 -8.90
C PHE A 654 -34.27 -1.40 -9.75
N TRP A 655 -34.66 -1.04 -10.95
CA TRP A 655 -34.00 0.00 -11.73
C TRP A 655 -34.50 1.37 -11.30
N TYR A 656 -33.61 2.18 -10.75
CA TYR A 656 -33.88 3.57 -10.42
C TYR A 656 -33.53 4.47 -11.60
N ASN A 657 -34.55 5.14 -12.14
CA ASN A 657 -34.34 6.14 -13.18
C ASN A 657 -34.14 7.52 -12.54
N CYS A 658 -32.91 8.06 -12.67
CA CYS A 658 -32.53 9.32 -12.03
C CYS A 658 -33.33 10.52 -12.55
N GLN A 659 -33.82 10.48 -13.80
CA GLN A 659 -34.57 11.57 -14.41
C GLN A 659 -36.03 11.56 -13.97
N THR A 660 -36.68 10.39 -14.06
CA THR A 660 -38.11 10.28 -13.74
C THR A 660 -38.38 10.09 -12.25
N ARG A 661 -37.35 9.76 -11.46
CA ARG A 661 -37.44 9.38 -10.04
C ARG A 661 -38.44 8.27 -9.78
N LYS A 662 -38.43 7.27 -10.66
CA LYS A 662 -39.25 6.08 -10.52
C LYS A 662 -38.37 4.86 -10.33
N LEU A 663 -38.89 3.90 -9.56
CA LEU A 663 -38.31 2.58 -9.45
C LEU A 663 -39.06 1.66 -10.41
N ARG A 664 -38.33 0.85 -11.16
CA ARG A 664 -38.89 -0.19 -12.02
C ARG A 664 -38.43 -1.54 -11.52
N HIS A 665 -39.34 -2.35 -11.03
CA HIS A 665 -39.03 -3.67 -10.49
C HIS A 665 -38.32 -4.50 -11.56
N ALA A 666 -37.11 -4.97 -11.28
CA ALA A 666 -36.21 -5.57 -12.25
C ALA A 666 -36.58 -7.02 -12.64
N ILE A 667 -37.69 -7.54 -12.13
CA ILE A 667 -38.25 -8.85 -12.52
C ILE A 667 -39.61 -8.69 -13.21
N SER A 668 -40.61 -8.14 -12.49
CA SER A 668 -41.97 -7.92 -13.01
C SER A 668 -42.08 -6.76 -14.00
N MET A 669 -41.07 -5.89 -14.08
CA MET A 669 -41.07 -4.65 -14.86
C MET A 669 -42.14 -3.63 -14.43
N GLU A 670 -42.75 -3.82 -13.26
CA GLU A 670 -43.72 -2.89 -12.68
C GLU A 670 -43.02 -1.62 -12.20
N THR A 671 -43.71 -0.48 -12.32
CA THR A 671 -43.14 0.82 -11.92
C THR A 671 -43.76 1.27 -10.61
N HIS A 672 -42.91 1.74 -9.70
CA HIS A 672 -43.24 2.23 -8.37
C HIS A 672 -42.69 3.63 -8.16
N ASP A 673 -43.34 4.39 -7.27
CA ASP A 673 -42.83 5.67 -6.82
C ASP A 673 -41.64 5.48 -5.87
N LEU A 674 -40.75 6.48 -5.84
CA LEU A 674 -39.56 6.45 -5.00
C LEU A 674 -39.95 6.52 -3.51
N PRO A 675 -39.47 5.60 -2.66
CA PRO A 675 -39.64 5.69 -1.21
C PRO A 675 -39.06 7.00 -0.68
N GLN A 676 -39.77 7.65 0.24
CA GLN A 676 -39.35 8.95 0.78
C GLN A 676 -37.96 8.92 1.41
N TRP A 677 -37.59 7.82 2.07
CA TRP A 677 -36.29 7.69 2.72
C TRP A 677 -35.13 7.68 1.71
N LEU A 678 -35.32 7.08 0.53
CA LEU A 678 -34.25 6.94 -0.47
C LEU A 678 -33.81 8.29 -1.03
N SER A 679 -34.74 9.25 -1.10
CA SER A 679 -34.44 10.65 -1.47
C SER A 679 -33.58 11.39 -0.44
N ARG A 680 -33.50 10.89 0.80
CA ARG A 680 -32.75 11.46 1.92
C ARG A 680 -31.49 10.67 2.26
N SER A 681 -31.33 9.50 1.66
CA SER A 681 -30.21 8.61 1.93
C SER A 681 -28.97 8.99 1.15
N TRP A 682 -27.84 8.54 1.68
CA TRP A 682 -26.52 8.73 1.13
C TRP A 682 -25.82 7.39 1.10
N CYS A 683 -25.09 7.13 0.03
CA CYS A 683 -24.19 6.00 -0.06
C CYS A 683 -22.82 6.49 0.39
N SER A 684 -22.25 5.88 1.43
CA SER A 684 -20.91 6.21 1.95
C SER A 684 -19.80 5.73 1.00
N LYS A 685 -20.13 4.73 0.16
CA LYS A 685 -19.23 4.19 -0.87
C LYS A 685 -19.39 5.00 -2.16
N SER A 686 -18.57 6.03 -2.36
CA SER A 686 -18.45 6.88 -3.57
C SER A 686 -19.42 8.08 -3.69
N ARG A 687 -19.42 8.76 -4.85
CA ARG A 687 -20.35 9.86 -5.20
C ARG A 687 -21.71 9.36 -5.71
N CYS A 688 -22.10 8.10 -5.47
CA CYS A 688 -23.46 7.61 -5.78
C CYS A 688 -24.58 8.51 -5.21
N TRP A 689 -24.31 9.28 -4.15
CA TRP A 689 -25.23 10.30 -3.64
C TRP A 689 -25.66 11.34 -4.68
N GLU A 690 -24.85 11.56 -5.72
CA GLU A 690 -25.20 12.44 -6.82
C GLU A 690 -26.37 11.91 -7.62
N TRP A 691 -26.59 10.60 -7.68
CA TRP A 691 -27.74 10.01 -8.37
C TRP A 691 -29.05 10.21 -7.61
N TRP A 692 -28.97 10.34 -6.28
CA TRP A 692 -30.14 10.54 -5.42
C TRP A 692 -30.59 12.00 -5.35
N LYS A 693 -29.70 12.95 -5.65
CA LYS A 693 -30.02 14.39 -5.52
C LYS A 693 -31.00 14.88 -6.60
N PRO A 694 -31.98 15.71 -6.23
CA PRO A 694 -32.80 16.45 -7.17
C PRO A 694 -31.98 17.20 -8.22
N MET A 695 -32.21 16.96 -9.52
CA MET A 695 -31.58 17.76 -10.60
C MET A 695 -31.80 19.28 -10.42
N THR A 696 -32.92 19.69 -9.81
CA THR A 696 -33.26 21.09 -9.55
C THR A 696 -32.27 21.82 -8.65
N GLU A 697 -31.51 21.11 -7.80
CA GLU A 697 -30.47 21.71 -6.94
C GLU A 697 -29.08 21.71 -7.61
N LYS A 698 -28.87 20.92 -8.67
CA LYS A 698 -27.54 20.77 -9.30
C LYS A 698 -27.19 21.88 -10.27
N THR A 699 -28.18 22.52 -10.89
CA THR A 699 -27.94 23.57 -11.88
C THR A 699 -27.22 24.79 -11.31
N GLU A 700 -27.36 25.12 -10.03
CA GLU A 700 -26.59 26.23 -9.44
C GLU A 700 -25.15 25.83 -9.12
N THR A 701 -24.92 24.65 -8.54
CA THR A 701 -23.58 24.21 -8.12
C THR A 701 -22.70 23.79 -9.28
N GLN A 702 -23.23 23.09 -10.29
CA GLN A 702 -22.46 22.72 -11.50
C GLN A 702 -22.17 23.92 -12.41
N VAL A 703 -23.05 24.93 -12.47
CA VAL A 703 -22.76 26.16 -13.22
C VAL A 703 -21.65 26.97 -12.56
N LEU A 704 -21.55 26.96 -11.23
CA LEU A 704 -20.44 27.58 -10.50
C LEU A 704 -19.11 26.83 -10.73
N ASP A 705 -19.11 25.51 -10.61
CA ASP A 705 -17.91 24.67 -10.82
C ASP A 705 -17.41 24.73 -12.28
N ASN A 706 -18.32 24.73 -13.25
CA ASN A 706 -17.96 24.85 -14.67
C ASN A 706 -17.46 26.26 -15.02
N ARG A 707 -18.01 27.33 -14.41
CA ARG A 707 -17.49 28.70 -14.59
C ARG A 707 -16.08 28.87 -14.02
N GLU A 708 -15.79 28.24 -12.88
CA GLU A 708 -14.42 28.23 -12.35
C GLU A 708 -13.47 27.46 -13.28
N ARG A 709 -13.86 26.28 -13.78
CA ARG A 709 -13.04 25.50 -14.71
C ARG A 709 -12.82 26.17 -16.07
N GLU A 710 -13.84 26.80 -16.66
CA GLU A 710 -13.69 27.58 -17.90
C GLU A 710 -12.80 28.81 -17.71
N GLY A 711 -12.81 29.41 -16.51
CA GLY A 711 -11.85 30.45 -16.12
C GLY A 711 -10.41 29.95 -16.10
N TYR A 712 -10.16 28.74 -15.62
CA TYR A 712 -8.83 28.12 -15.64
C TYR A 712 -8.40 27.68 -17.04
N ALA A 713 -9.29 27.09 -17.85
CA ALA A 713 -8.96 26.63 -19.21
C ALA A 713 -8.55 27.78 -20.15
N LYS A 714 -9.19 28.95 -20.04
CA LYS A 714 -8.82 30.15 -20.81
C LYS A 714 -7.47 30.76 -20.41
N SER A 715 -6.88 30.34 -19.29
CA SER A 715 -5.55 30.80 -18.82
C SER A 715 -4.40 29.84 -19.15
N GLY A 716 -4.68 28.64 -19.68
CA GLY A 716 -3.73 27.53 -19.74
C GLY A 716 -3.06 27.23 -21.09
N ASP A 717 -3.51 27.85 -22.20
CA ASP A 717 -3.11 27.41 -23.55
C ASP A 717 -1.64 27.70 -23.92
N GLY A 718 -0.94 28.52 -23.14
CA GLY A 718 0.51 28.74 -23.27
C GLY A 718 1.40 27.71 -22.56
N GLY A 719 0.82 26.76 -21.81
CA GLY A 719 1.56 25.85 -20.92
C GLY A 719 1.98 24.50 -21.53
N LYS A 720 1.15 23.91 -22.42
CA LYS A 720 1.38 22.56 -22.97
C LYS A 720 2.64 22.48 -23.84
N VAL A 721 2.88 23.47 -24.70
CA VAL A 721 4.07 23.51 -25.58
C VAL A 721 5.38 23.57 -24.77
N LYS A 722 5.39 24.31 -23.65
CA LYS A 722 6.56 24.41 -22.77
C LYS A 722 6.84 23.13 -21.96
N GLN A 723 5.83 22.29 -21.74
CA GLN A 723 5.99 21.06 -20.98
C GLN A 723 6.59 19.94 -21.84
N GLU A 724 6.18 19.83 -23.10
CA GLU A 724 6.83 18.92 -24.07
C GLU A 724 8.27 19.34 -24.39
N GLU A 725 8.56 20.65 -24.49
CA GLU A 725 9.93 21.16 -24.66
C GLU A 725 10.82 20.86 -23.46
N LYS A 726 10.29 20.95 -22.23
CA LYS A 726 11.02 20.59 -21.00
C LYS A 726 11.31 19.10 -20.91
N SER A 727 10.36 18.25 -21.29
CA SER A 727 10.58 16.79 -21.35
C SER A 727 11.65 16.44 -22.40
N ARG A 728 11.62 17.05 -23.59
CA ARG A 728 12.66 16.85 -24.62
C ARG A 728 14.04 17.41 -24.23
N ALA A 729 14.09 18.53 -23.51
CA ALA A 729 15.35 19.09 -22.99
C ALA A 729 15.96 18.21 -21.89
N TRP A 730 15.13 17.54 -21.09
CA TRP A 730 15.58 16.55 -20.11
C TRP A 730 16.23 15.34 -20.80
N PHE A 731 15.62 14.81 -21.87
CA PHE A 731 16.21 13.69 -22.64
C PHE A 731 17.55 14.07 -23.32
N ARG A 732 17.64 15.23 -23.99
CA ARG A 732 18.92 15.69 -24.60
C ARG A 732 20.03 15.92 -23.57
N TRP A 733 19.68 16.23 -22.33
CA TRP A 733 20.65 16.41 -21.25
C TRP A 733 21.19 15.09 -20.72
N VAL A 734 20.37 14.02 -20.76
CA VAL A 734 20.80 12.65 -20.40
C VAL A 734 21.72 12.06 -21.47
N GLU A 735 21.50 12.38 -22.75
CA GLU A 735 22.33 11.89 -23.87
C GLU A 735 23.69 12.62 -24.02
N GLY A 736 23.91 13.75 -23.35
CA GLY A 736 25.14 14.56 -23.46
C GLY A 736 26.37 14.02 -22.71
N VAL A 737 26.44 12.71 -22.46
CA VAL A 737 27.59 12.05 -21.82
C VAL A 737 28.47 11.45 -22.91
N VAL A 738 29.75 11.84 -22.88
CA VAL A 738 30.90 11.47 -23.73
C VAL A 738 31.20 12.42 -24.91
N GLU A 739 31.87 13.53 -24.61
CA GLU A 739 33.06 13.95 -25.37
C GLU A 739 34.15 14.37 -24.36
N PRO A 740 35.34 13.75 -24.37
CA PRO A 740 36.47 14.25 -23.60
C PRO A 740 37.19 15.36 -24.38
N ASP A 741 37.60 16.39 -23.65
CA ASP A 741 38.35 17.54 -24.11
C ASP A 741 39.55 17.15 -25.00
N ARG A 742 39.64 17.78 -26.19
CA ARG A 742 40.82 17.78 -27.06
C ARG A 742 41.50 19.15 -27.00
N GLU A 743 42.52 19.24 -26.16
CA GLU A 743 43.69 20.14 -26.23
C GLU A 743 44.87 19.21 -25.87
N ASP A 744 45.94 18.97 -26.61
CA ASP A 744 46.76 19.75 -27.53
C ASP A 744 47.40 18.83 -28.59
N ALA A 745 47.55 19.31 -29.83
CA ALA A 745 48.56 18.80 -30.75
C ALA A 745 49.06 19.94 -31.65
N VAL A 746 50.17 20.54 -31.22
CA VAL A 746 50.98 21.46 -32.00
C VAL A 746 51.63 20.68 -33.15
N TYR A 747 51.32 21.08 -34.38
CA TYR A 747 52.06 20.67 -35.57
C TYR A 747 53.37 21.44 -35.65
N VAL A 748 54.50 20.73 -35.60
CA VAL A 748 55.74 21.15 -36.26
C VAL A 748 56.27 19.93 -37.04
N SER A 749 56.40 20.16 -38.35
CA SER A 749 57.01 19.36 -39.43
C SER A 749 57.57 17.97 -39.13
#